data_AF-A0A937SYA8-F1
#
_entry.id   AF-A0A937SYA8-F1
#
_cell.length_a   1.000
_cell.length_b   1.000
_cell.length_c   1.000
_cell.angle_alpha   90.00
_cell.angle_beta   90.00
_cell.angle_gamma   90.00
#
_symmetry.space_group_name_H-M   'P 1'
#
loop_
_entity.id
_entity.type
_entity.pdbx_description
1 polymer ?
#
loop_
_entity_poly.entity_id
_entity_poly.type
_entity_poly.pdbx_seq_one_letter_code
_entity_poly.pdbx_strand_id
1 'polypeptide(L)'
;PSRSTVIDVPIEAKHVPNFFVEATLVRNGRVHNEAQELFVPPVQGLLTVEVETDKPEYRPGEKGTVRVRATDVTGEPVAGQVTLTAYDESVTYIQDEFGPSPRVFFWGQKRHHTPYVHSSVNNQFGAMGSFTRPEHMVYYGSGMPDGWQGWWGLDAGGLSLSGGFGGGGGGSAQSGLDSYGMRGDRLEQSASRSSRSASGPMDANQPAGGPMSGVMKSAELSASLGAMEGDTKSKSEAGVTVDLVEPEVRTYFADTALWLPSLELGNDGTAETEITFPQSLTTWRVRGYAITNATQVGDATAKATTTKDLIVRLQAPRFFVERDEVVLSANVHNYLKTEKKVQAELIVPGKLFEAMSVEGQDLGGRSRLPSGTSATIGEFSGDSGPARQAGPTPIPDEDGNLHLVATATVAAEGEHRFDWPVRVREAGLARITVKALTDEESDGMRLAFPVLVHGINKTIAQSGSYRVAQTGQRTLELDLPEDIDPEQTKLEVTLSPSLAGVMIDALPYLVGYPYGCVEQTMSRFYPTVLVSGTLKKMGVDLEAIGKQRRQMHEGDLKNRFGRWKESPVFDSAEMDRMVRAGLNRIYGFQQNDGGWGWWRNDESSPYQTAYVLQGLHAARQAQVNVDGGVYERGMNFLQNAISKELAKPKDQRRIGHIQTQAYLAYILSLERRLNQDERKAWLDDLYASRGKLNNYGRALLALAMHNEQRTDEAKTLLRNVLQFVERDDDNETAWVRTPAEHWWFWWNNDIETNAWTLKALVAIDPQSDLAPRLVKWLLNNRRNGHYWRSTRDTALTIAAMVDYMQASGEAAPDYSLTVSVDGRPMKEIRLTKDNLFTFDNRLVLSGLHVKPGPHKVTLTKKGEGALYYSCYLSYFTKEEDIQGAGNEIFVKREYFKLVPKTEEVRLPDAGIAASRPGLRPKALDKTGRKELRAGYTRVPLKTGDAVESGDKIEVVLTITSKNTYDYLAFEDMKPAGCEPMELRSGGRWAGGLCPHLELRDEKVVFFIGLLEQGTHVLRYKLRAETPGKFHALPTTGFAMYAPEVRAISDEMRLGIVDSE
;
A
#
# COMPACT_ATOMS: atom_id res chain seq x y z
N PRO A 1 -58.12 42.49 22.30
CA PRO A 1 -57.47 41.21 22.68
C PRO A 1 -55.97 41.26 22.38
N SER A 2 -55.12 41.10 23.39
CA SER A 2 -53.65 41.13 23.25
C SER A 2 -53.19 40.14 22.17
N ARG A 3 -52.27 40.57 21.30
CA ARG A 3 -51.81 39.80 20.11
C ARG A 3 -50.81 38.68 20.45
N SER A 4 -50.65 38.32 21.73
CA SER A 4 -49.73 37.29 22.21
C SER A 4 -50.34 36.51 23.38
N THR A 5 -49.90 35.26 23.53
CA THR A 5 -50.22 34.36 24.65
C THR A 5 -48.90 33.80 25.17
N VAL A 6 -48.72 33.81 26.49
CA VAL A 6 -47.56 33.20 27.16
C VAL A 6 -47.95 31.78 27.56
N ILE A 7 -47.07 30.82 27.28
CA ILE A 7 -47.23 29.43 27.69
C ILE A 7 -46.02 29.08 28.57
N ASP A 8 -46.28 28.77 29.83
CA ASP A 8 -45.25 28.29 30.75
C ASP A 8 -44.98 26.81 30.48
N VAL A 9 -43.73 26.48 30.15
CA VAL A 9 -43.28 25.10 29.90
C VAL A 9 -42.28 24.71 30.99
N PRO A 10 -42.64 23.82 31.94
CA PRO A 10 -41.72 23.40 32.99
C PRO A 10 -40.54 22.61 32.40
N ILE A 11 -39.31 22.92 32.80
CA ILE A 11 -38.11 22.16 32.42
C ILE A 11 -37.87 21.07 33.47
N GLU A 12 -37.90 19.81 33.05
CA GLU A 12 -37.77 18.63 33.91
C GLU A 12 -36.58 17.75 33.45
N ALA A 13 -36.16 16.79 34.28
CA ALA A 13 -35.07 15.86 33.96
C ALA A 13 -35.28 15.11 32.63
N LYS A 14 -36.53 14.77 32.27
CA LYS A 14 -36.87 14.12 30.99
C LYS A 14 -36.53 14.99 29.76
N HIS A 15 -36.35 16.30 29.93
CA HIS A 15 -36.02 17.23 28.85
C HIS A 15 -34.51 17.29 28.56
N VAL A 16 -33.64 16.73 29.39
CA VAL A 16 -32.22 16.52 29.07
C VAL A 16 -32.11 15.61 27.84
N PRO A 17 -31.30 15.93 26.82
CA PRO A 17 -30.34 17.04 26.74
C PRO A 17 -30.87 18.30 26.03
N ASN A 18 -32.04 18.22 25.40
CA ASN A 18 -32.71 19.32 24.71
C ASN A 18 -34.15 18.93 24.36
N PHE A 19 -35.01 19.91 24.12
CA PHE A 19 -36.33 19.72 23.52
C PHE A 19 -36.65 20.86 22.55
N PHE A 20 -37.70 20.69 21.78
CA PHE A 20 -38.13 21.67 20.77
C PHE A 20 -39.49 22.22 21.15
N VAL A 21 -39.66 23.54 20.98
CA VAL A 21 -40.95 24.20 21.08
C VAL A 21 -41.35 24.61 19.68
N GLU A 22 -42.44 24.02 19.19
CA GLU A 22 -42.98 24.31 17.86
C GLU A 22 -44.37 24.95 17.99
N ALA A 23 -44.56 26.08 17.34
CA ALA A 23 -45.83 26.79 17.31
C ALA A 23 -46.37 26.82 15.87
N THR A 24 -47.61 26.34 15.69
CA THR A 24 -48.31 26.39 14.41
C THR A 24 -49.57 27.24 14.51
N LEU A 25 -49.72 28.21 13.62
CA LEU A 25 -50.88 29.10 13.53
C LEU A 25 -51.51 29.01 12.14
N VAL A 26 -52.81 28.75 12.06
CA VAL A 26 -53.57 28.80 10.81
C VAL A 26 -54.37 30.09 10.75
N ARG A 27 -54.11 30.94 9.77
CA ARG A 27 -54.83 32.21 9.58
C ARG A 27 -55.00 32.54 8.11
N ASN A 28 -56.19 32.98 7.70
CA ASN A 28 -56.53 33.36 6.32
C ASN A 28 -56.16 32.27 5.28
N GLY A 29 -56.36 30.99 5.63
CA GLY A 29 -56.01 29.86 4.76
C GLY A 29 -54.50 29.63 4.57
N ARG A 30 -53.65 30.25 5.39
CA ARG A 30 -52.19 30.02 5.41
C ARG A 30 -51.77 29.42 6.76
N VAL A 31 -50.83 28.49 6.70
CA VAL A 31 -50.18 27.90 7.88
C VAL A 31 -48.88 28.67 8.13
N HIS A 32 -48.69 29.15 9.35
CA HIS A 32 -47.45 29.72 9.86
C HIS A 32 -46.88 28.75 10.89
N ASN A 33 -45.60 28.42 10.79
CA ASN A 33 -44.94 27.45 11.64
C ASN A 33 -43.56 27.97 12.01
N GLU A 34 -43.20 27.86 13.29
CA GLU A 34 -41.90 28.22 13.84
C GLU A 34 -41.49 27.17 14.88
N ALA A 35 -40.23 26.72 14.86
CA ALA A 35 -39.68 25.78 15.82
C ALA A 35 -38.37 26.30 16.42
N GLN A 36 -38.24 26.21 17.74
CA GLN A 36 -37.04 26.63 18.48
C GLN A 36 -36.49 25.48 19.33
N GLU A 37 -35.17 25.26 19.26
CA GLU A 37 -34.47 24.34 20.17
C GLU A 37 -34.21 25.02 21.52
N LEU A 38 -34.46 24.31 22.61
CA LEU A 38 -34.05 24.64 23.97
C LEU A 38 -33.12 23.56 24.51
N PHE A 39 -31.87 23.93 24.80
CA PHE A 39 -30.87 23.04 25.40
C PHE A 39 -31.10 22.91 26.91
N VAL A 40 -30.99 21.69 27.44
CA VAL A 40 -31.15 21.36 28.85
C VAL A 40 -29.91 20.58 29.32
N PRO A 41 -28.99 21.20 30.07
CA PRO A 41 -27.70 20.59 30.38
C PRO A 41 -27.85 19.34 31.28
N PRO A 42 -27.07 18.27 31.02
CA PRO A 42 -27.11 17.01 31.74
C PRO A 42 -26.35 17.09 33.08
N VAL A 43 -26.60 18.12 33.90
CA VAL A 43 -25.79 18.45 35.09
C VAL A 43 -25.62 17.30 36.09
N GLN A 44 -26.60 16.40 36.20
CA GLN A 44 -26.55 15.24 37.10
C GLN A 44 -25.54 14.17 36.64
N GLY A 45 -25.21 14.12 35.35
CA GLY A 45 -24.27 13.17 34.75
C GLY A 45 -22.83 13.71 34.66
N LEU A 46 -22.54 14.88 35.21
CA LEU A 46 -21.22 15.52 35.11
C LEU A 46 -20.52 15.57 36.47
N LEU A 47 -19.22 15.30 36.47
CA LEU A 47 -18.33 15.47 37.63
C LEU A 47 -17.43 16.69 37.42
N THR A 48 -16.98 17.35 38.47
CA THR A 48 -15.79 18.22 38.42
C THR A 48 -14.60 17.36 38.81
N VAL A 49 -13.57 17.33 37.96
CA VAL A 49 -12.35 16.55 38.21
C VAL A 49 -11.19 17.52 38.27
N GLU A 50 -10.31 17.32 39.24
CA GLU A 50 -9.05 18.03 39.41
C GLU A 50 -7.93 17.00 39.41
N VAL A 51 -6.86 17.27 38.67
CA VAL A 51 -5.64 16.46 38.65
C VAL A 51 -4.50 17.41 38.95
N GLU A 52 -3.66 17.06 39.91
CA GLU A 52 -2.51 17.86 40.32
C GLU A 52 -1.31 16.96 40.55
N THR A 53 -0.13 17.53 40.37
CA THR A 53 1.14 16.90 40.77
C THR A 53 1.66 17.62 42.01
N ASP A 54 2.46 16.95 42.84
CA ASP A 54 2.95 17.51 44.10
C ASP A 54 3.90 18.70 43.90
N LYS A 55 4.54 18.80 42.73
CA LYS A 55 5.34 19.94 42.29
C LYS A 55 5.33 20.11 40.76
N PRO A 56 5.60 21.32 40.24
CA PRO A 56 5.56 21.56 38.79
C PRO A 56 6.79 21.05 38.03
N GLU A 57 7.94 20.85 38.71
CA GLU A 57 9.22 20.50 38.10
C GLU A 57 9.93 19.34 38.80
N TYR A 58 10.51 18.45 38.00
CA TYR A 58 11.20 17.23 38.44
C TYR A 58 12.58 17.11 37.79
N ARG A 59 13.52 16.44 38.48
CA ARG A 59 14.77 15.98 37.88
C ARG A 59 14.53 14.67 37.10
N PRO A 60 15.36 14.35 36.09
CA PRO A 60 15.25 13.09 35.34
C PRO A 60 15.24 11.85 36.23
N GLY A 61 14.25 10.97 36.08
CA GLY A 61 14.12 9.75 36.90
C GLY A 61 13.53 9.98 38.29
N GLU A 62 13.19 11.22 38.65
CA GLU A 62 12.62 11.54 39.97
C GLU A 62 11.19 10.99 40.12
N LYS A 63 10.87 10.56 41.34
CA LYS A 63 9.52 10.14 41.73
C LYS A 63 8.70 11.35 42.18
N GLY A 64 7.43 11.36 41.79
CA GLY A 64 6.43 12.35 42.21
C GLY A 64 5.13 11.68 42.63
N THR A 65 4.17 12.49 43.04
CA THR A 65 2.82 12.06 43.42
C THR A 65 1.79 12.79 42.56
N VAL A 66 0.84 12.03 41.98
CA VAL A 66 -0.33 12.57 41.30
C VAL A 66 -1.53 12.44 42.22
N ARG A 67 -2.23 13.56 42.44
CA ARG A 67 -3.48 13.63 43.21
C ARG A 67 -4.64 13.84 42.26
N VAL A 68 -5.74 13.15 42.51
CA VAL A 68 -7.00 13.33 41.82
C VAL A 68 -8.10 13.61 42.82
N ARG A 69 -8.96 14.57 42.48
CA ARG A 69 -10.19 14.84 43.22
C ARG A 69 -11.36 14.87 42.26
N ALA A 70 -12.46 14.23 42.63
CA ALA A 70 -13.72 14.30 41.91
C ALA A 70 -14.87 14.72 42.83
N THR A 71 -15.61 15.73 42.40
CA THR A 71 -16.84 16.18 43.06
C THR A 71 -18.00 16.18 42.06
N ASP A 72 -19.22 16.21 42.55
CA ASP A 72 -20.37 16.53 41.70
C ASP A 72 -20.43 18.04 41.40
N VAL A 73 -21.45 18.45 40.65
CA VAL A 73 -21.70 19.87 40.29
C VAL A 73 -22.08 20.75 41.48
N THR A 74 -22.41 20.17 42.64
CA THR A 74 -22.70 20.90 43.88
C THR A 74 -21.47 21.07 44.77
N GLY A 75 -20.38 20.36 44.46
CA GLY A 75 -19.12 20.36 45.19
C GLY A 75 -18.98 19.23 46.20
N GLU A 76 -19.96 18.32 46.27
CA GLU A 76 -19.91 17.16 47.16
C GLU A 76 -18.96 16.08 46.61
N PRO A 77 -18.14 15.42 47.44
CA PRO A 77 -17.24 14.38 46.99
C PRO A 77 -17.95 13.16 46.41
N VAL A 78 -17.35 12.56 45.37
CA VAL A 78 -17.95 11.42 44.69
C VAL A 78 -16.99 10.23 44.67
N ALA A 79 -17.46 9.09 45.18
CA ALA A 79 -16.77 7.80 45.01
C ALA A 79 -16.94 7.30 43.57
N GLY A 80 -15.86 6.79 42.99
CA GLY A 80 -15.83 6.35 41.60
C GLY A 80 -14.47 5.80 41.21
N GLN A 81 -14.25 5.64 39.92
CA GLN A 81 -12.97 5.22 39.37
C GLN A 81 -12.42 6.28 38.43
N VAL A 82 -11.10 6.43 38.43
CA VAL A 82 -10.37 7.32 37.53
C VAL A 82 -9.37 6.51 36.72
N THR A 83 -9.36 6.71 35.42
CA THR A 83 -8.24 6.32 34.56
C THR A 83 -7.25 7.47 34.51
N LEU A 84 -5.99 7.22 34.90
CA LEU A 84 -4.90 8.20 34.88
C LEU A 84 -3.88 7.87 33.80
N THR A 85 -3.44 8.89 33.09
CA THR A 85 -2.41 8.78 32.06
C THR A 85 -1.40 9.92 32.22
N ALA A 86 -0.13 9.64 31.93
CA ALA A 86 0.90 10.68 31.83
C ALA A 86 1.80 10.36 30.64
N TYR A 87 1.84 11.26 29.66
CA TYR A 87 2.58 11.07 28.42
C TYR A 87 3.24 12.37 27.98
N ASP A 88 4.29 12.26 27.16
CA ASP A 88 5.06 13.40 26.67
C ASP A 88 4.16 14.33 25.83
N GLU A 89 4.16 15.62 26.15
CA GLU A 89 3.34 16.62 25.47
C GLU A 89 3.69 16.74 23.98
N SER A 90 4.95 16.52 23.61
CA SER A 90 5.40 16.58 22.21
C SER A 90 4.74 15.56 21.29
N VAL A 91 4.21 14.45 21.82
CA VAL A 91 3.44 13.46 21.01
C VAL A 91 2.16 14.10 20.47
N THR A 92 1.59 15.07 21.19
CA THR A 92 0.36 15.76 20.78
C THR A 92 0.55 16.64 19.54
N TYR A 93 1.78 17.09 19.28
CA TYR A 93 2.13 17.82 18.04
C TYR A 93 1.87 16.97 16.79
N ILE A 94 2.08 15.65 16.88
CA ILE A 94 1.82 14.73 15.79
C ILE A 94 0.32 14.49 15.65
N GLN A 95 -0.34 14.10 16.76
CA GLN A 95 -1.77 13.79 16.82
C GLN A 95 -2.23 13.83 18.28
N ASP A 96 -3.21 14.67 18.60
CA ASP A 96 -3.89 14.64 19.89
C ASP A 96 -4.82 13.41 19.99
N GLU A 97 -5.31 13.10 21.19
CA GLU A 97 -6.16 11.93 21.42
C GLU A 97 -7.41 11.89 20.50
N PHE A 98 -7.71 10.71 19.95
CA PHE A 98 -8.88 10.53 19.07
C PHE A 98 -10.23 10.60 19.81
N GLY A 99 -10.23 10.26 21.10
CA GLY A 99 -11.43 10.21 21.93
C GLY A 99 -11.85 11.61 22.39
N PRO A 100 -13.13 11.99 22.26
CA PRO A 100 -13.62 13.22 22.89
C PRO A 100 -13.64 13.06 24.41
N SER A 101 -13.77 14.18 25.14
CA SER A 101 -14.03 14.13 26.59
C SER A 101 -15.20 13.18 26.90
N PRO A 102 -15.13 12.36 27.96
CA PRO A 102 -16.24 11.52 28.40
C PRO A 102 -17.56 12.30 28.56
N ARG A 103 -17.50 13.58 28.93
CA ARG A 103 -18.69 14.45 29.01
C ARG A 103 -19.42 14.54 27.68
N VAL A 104 -18.66 14.72 26.60
CA VAL A 104 -19.20 14.80 25.23
C VAL A 104 -19.65 13.43 24.76
N PHE A 105 -18.87 12.38 25.05
CA PHE A 105 -19.19 11.02 24.62
C PHE A 105 -20.52 10.50 25.21
N PHE A 106 -20.70 10.64 26.53
CA PHE A 106 -21.91 10.16 27.21
C PHE A 106 -23.09 11.12 27.10
N TRP A 107 -22.83 12.44 27.14
CA TRP A 107 -23.90 13.43 27.32
C TRP A 107 -23.95 14.53 26.24
N GLY A 108 -23.11 14.45 25.20
CA GLY A 108 -23.05 15.44 24.11
C GLY A 108 -24.09 15.24 22.99
N GLN A 109 -24.83 14.12 22.99
CA GLN A 109 -25.85 13.88 21.97
C GLN A 109 -27.08 14.74 22.21
N LYS A 110 -27.61 15.40 21.16
CA LYS A 110 -28.86 16.14 21.21
C LYS A 110 -29.97 15.40 20.45
N ARG A 111 -31.21 15.49 20.91
CA ARG A 111 -32.41 15.06 20.18
C ARG A 111 -32.52 15.87 18.90
N HIS A 112 -33.00 15.21 17.86
CA HIS A 112 -33.27 15.82 16.56
C HIS A 112 -34.78 15.97 16.34
N HIS A 113 -35.21 17.06 15.69
CA HIS A 113 -36.63 17.32 15.41
C HIS A 113 -36.87 17.52 13.92
N THR A 114 -37.43 16.50 13.29
CA THR A 114 -37.90 16.52 11.89
C THR A 114 -39.33 15.97 11.82
N PRO A 115 -40.33 16.76 12.23
CA PRO A 115 -41.71 16.35 12.13
C PRO A 115 -42.14 16.31 10.66
N TYR A 116 -42.68 15.16 10.24
CA TYR A 116 -43.34 14.99 8.96
C TYR A 116 -44.84 14.86 9.22
N VAL A 117 -45.63 15.84 8.78
CA VAL A 117 -47.09 15.80 8.92
C VAL A 117 -47.73 15.49 7.56
N HIS A 118 -48.50 14.41 7.52
CA HIS A 118 -49.32 14.03 6.38
C HIS A 118 -50.77 14.45 6.62
N SER A 119 -51.41 15.10 5.64
CA SER A 119 -52.84 15.40 5.68
C SER A 119 -53.58 14.74 4.52
N SER A 120 -54.90 14.55 4.69
CA SER A 120 -55.81 13.95 3.70
C SER A 120 -55.93 14.75 2.39
N VAL A 121 -55.32 15.94 2.30
CA VAL A 121 -55.26 16.79 1.09
C VAL A 121 -53.92 16.72 0.35
N ASN A 122 -53.11 15.69 0.62
CA ASN A 122 -51.86 15.37 -0.12
C ASN A 122 -50.78 16.48 -0.09
N ASN A 123 -50.85 17.40 0.87
CA ASN A 123 -49.81 18.38 1.14
C ASN A 123 -48.84 17.86 2.21
N GLN A 124 -47.54 17.99 1.94
CA GLN A 124 -46.45 17.71 2.86
C GLN A 124 -45.87 19.03 3.38
N PHE A 125 -45.80 19.19 4.70
CA PHE A 125 -45.08 20.29 5.34
C PHE A 125 -44.15 19.70 6.40
N GLY A 126 -42.96 20.28 6.54
CA GLY A 126 -41.99 19.90 7.57
C GLY A 126 -41.25 21.14 8.07
N ALA A 127 -41.00 21.20 9.36
CA ALA A 127 -40.06 22.13 9.97
C ALA A 127 -38.68 21.45 10.02
N MET A 128 -37.63 22.15 9.61
CA MET A 128 -36.26 21.62 9.60
C MET A 128 -35.46 22.32 10.70
N GLY A 129 -35.15 21.61 11.78
CA GLY A 129 -34.21 22.03 12.82
C GLY A 129 -33.20 20.92 13.07
N SER A 130 -31.95 21.13 12.65
CA SER A 130 -30.86 20.17 12.84
C SER A 130 -29.75 20.82 13.67
N PHE A 131 -29.41 20.21 14.81
CA PHE A 131 -28.06 20.28 15.33
C PHE A 131 -27.39 18.92 15.11
N THR A 132 -26.51 18.91 14.13
CA THR A 132 -25.73 17.74 13.73
C THR A 132 -24.59 17.53 14.73
N ARG A 133 -24.34 16.26 15.05
CA ARG A 133 -23.11 15.80 15.71
C ARG A 133 -21.86 16.43 15.07
N PRO A 134 -20.93 17.05 15.83
CA PRO A 134 -19.59 17.38 15.32
C PRO A 134 -18.85 16.13 14.82
N GLU A 135 -19.11 15.00 15.47
CA GLU A 135 -18.58 13.67 15.14
C GLU A 135 -19.08 13.11 13.78
N HIS A 136 -20.14 13.65 13.18
CA HIS A 136 -20.51 13.32 11.79
C HIS A 136 -19.68 14.08 10.74
N MET A 137 -18.87 15.06 11.15
CA MET A 137 -17.88 15.77 10.32
C MET A 137 -16.44 15.29 10.58
N VAL A 138 -16.24 14.23 11.35
CA VAL A 138 -14.90 13.69 11.67
C VAL A 138 -14.40 12.68 10.61
N TYR A 139 -15.21 12.35 9.62
CA TYR A 139 -14.74 11.61 8.45
C TYR A 139 -14.24 12.61 7.39
N TYR A 140 -12.98 13.02 7.50
CA TYR A 140 -12.06 13.52 6.45
C TYR A 140 -11.01 14.47 7.08
N GLY A 141 -9.95 13.90 7.65
CA GLY A 141 -8.57 14.46 7.66
C GLY A 141 -8.33 15.95 7.95
N SER A 142 -9.19 16.63 8.69
CA SER A 142 -9.05 18.06 9.02
C SER A 142 -8.48 18.15 10.43
N GLY A 143 -7.21 18.55 10.55
CA GLY A 143 -6.61 18.88 11.84
C GLY A 143 -7.47 19.91 12.56
N MET A 144 -7.74 19.66 13.84
CA MET A 144 -8.35 20.67 14.70
C MET A 144 -7.27 21.73 15.03
N PRO A 145 -7.58 23.03 15.01
CA PRO A 145 -6.62 24.05 15.43
C PRO A 145 -6.35 23.95 16.95
N ASP A 146 -5.12 24.27 17.33
CA ASP A 146 -4.72 24.45 18.73
C ASP A 146 -5.58 25.50 19.43
N GLY A 147 -5.99 25.19 20.66
CA GLY A 147 -6.77 26.08 21.52
C GLY A 147 -8.28 25.84 21.52
N TRP A 148 -8.75 24.59 21.44
CA TRP A 148 -10.18 24.26 21.52
C TRP A 148 -10.75 24.48 22.94
N GLN A 149 -10.95 25.75 23.30
CA GLN A 149 -12.01 26.15 24.22
C GLN A 149 -13.31 26.09 23.40
N GLY A 150 -14.20 25.16 23.75
CA GLY A 150 -15.46 24.96 23.06
C GLY A 150 -16.18 26.28 22.80
N TRP A 151 -16.59 26.48 21.55
CA TRP A 151 -17.32 27.68 21.13
C TRP A 151 -18.72 27.64 21.75
N TRP A 152 -18.86 28.28 22.92
CA TRP A 152 -20.15 28.75 23.42
C TRP A 152 -20.49 30.05 22.70
N GLY A 153 -21.25 29.94 21.61
CA GLY A 153 -21.96 31.07 21.04
C GLY A 153 -23.15 31.43 21.93
N LEU A 154 -22.89 32.06 23.08
CA LEU A 154 -23.84 33.02 23.64
C LEU A 154 -23.61 34.32 22.87
N ASP A 155 -24.22 34.46 21.69
CA ASP A 155 -24.58 35.79 21.21
C ASP A 155 -25.62 35.76 20.09
N ALA A 156 -26.59 36.67 20.28
CA ALA A 156 -27.48 37.28 19.30
C ALA A 156 -28.52 36.38 18.60
N GLY A 157 -29.63 36.16 19.31
CA GLY A 157 -30.88 35.68 18.73
C GLY A 157 -32.14 36.21 19.43
N GLY A 158 -32.06 37.36 20.10
CA GLY A 158 -33.25 38.17 20.32
C GLY A 158 -33.78 38.62 18.96
N LEU A 159 -35.04 38.30 18.65
CA LEU A 159 -35.88 38.90 17.62
C LEU A 159 -35.14 39.35 16.33
N SER A 160 -34.99 38.47 15.34
CA SER A 160 -34.80 38.91 13.94
C SER A 160 -36.05 38.63 13.10
N LEU A 161 -36.88 39.66 12.97
CA LEU A 161 -37.91 39.76 11.94
C LEU A 161 -37.24 40.10 10.59
N SER A 162 -37.07 39.12 9.72
CA SER A 162 -36.97 39.37 8.28
C SER A 162 -37.65 38.25 7.49
N GLY A 163 -38.96 38.41 7.32
CA GLY A 163 -39.75 37.63 6.37
C GLY A 163 -39.45 38.04 4.93
N GLY A 164 -39.25 37.04 4.07
CA GLY A 164 -39.31 37.17 2.62
C GLY A 164 -40.33 36.19 2.07
N PHE A 165 -41.51 36.70 1.72
CA PHE A 165 -42.57 35.97 1.02
C PHE A 165 -42.12 35.58 -0.40
N GLY A 166 -42.13 34.29 -0.73
CA GLY A 166 -41.94 33.76 -2.10
C GLY A 166 -42.82 32.53 -2.31
N GLY A 167 -43.70 32.59 -3.30
CA GLY A 167 -44.90 31.75 -3.44
C GLY A 167 -44.67 30.27 -3.73
N GLY A 168 -45.65 29.46 -3.29
CA GLY A 168 -45.75 28.04 -3.63
C GLY A 168 -46.26 27.79 -5.06
N GLY A 169 -45.77 26.71 -5.65
CA GLY A 169 -46.26 26.07 -6.86
C GLY A 169 -45.69 24.65 -6.92
N GLY A 170 -46.52 23.66 -6.57
CA GLY A 170 -46.12 22.25 -6.43
C GLY A 170 -46.02 21.50 -7.76
N GLY A 171 -45.10 20.52 -7.79
CA GLY A 171 -44.93 19.59 -8.90
C GLY A 171 -43.69 18.68 -8.74
N SER A 172 -43.79 17.69 -7.84
CA SER A 172 -43.08 16.41 -7.83
C SER A 172 -41.73 16.28 -8.56
N ALA A 173 -40.62 16.38 -7.81
CA ALA A 173 -39.38 15.64 -8.05
C ALA A 173 -38.49 15.75 -6.81
N GLN A 174 -38.47 14.66 -6.04
CA GLN A 174 -37.65 14.48 -4.84
C GLN A 174 -36.17 14.52 -5.25
N SER A 175 -35.54 15.69 -5.08
CA SER A 175 -34.11 15.92 -5.30
C SER A 175 -33.52 16.47 -4.02
N GLY A 176 -32.61 15.70 -3.42
CA GLY A 176 -31.91 16.05 -2.20
C GLY A 176 -31.02 17.27 -2.41
N LEU A 177 -31.19 18.24 -1.52
CA LEU A 177 -30.29 19.38 -1.33
C LEU A 177 -29.03 18.90 -0.60
N ASP A 178 -27.92 18.80 -1.32
CA ASP A 178 -26.57 18.83 -0.75
C ASP A 178 -26.00 20.24 -0.99
N SER A 179 -25.70 20.93 0.10
CA SER A 179 -25.00 22.22 0.11
C SER A 179 -23.51 21.96 0.27
N TYR A 180 -22.76 21.99 -0.83
CA TYR A 180 -21.29 22.08 -0.86
C TYR A 180 -20.89 23.50 -1.25
N GLY A 181 -20.49 24.29 -0.25
CA GLY A 181 -19.79 25.56 -0.45
C GLY A 181 -18.28 25.32 -0.47
N MET A 182 -17.68 25.40 -1.66
CA MET A 182 -16.24 25.27 -1.90
C MET A 182 -15.50 26.60 -1.60
N ARG A 183 -14.55 26.57 -0.67
CA ARG A 183 -13.30 27.35 -0.75
C ARG A 183 -12.16 26.34 -0.83
N GLY A 184 -11.24 26.58 -1.76
CA GLY A 184 -10.22 25.63 -2.19
C GLY A 184 -9.15 25.36 -1.14
N ASP A 185 -9.14 24.12 -0.66
CA ASP A 185 -8.02 23.20 -0.73
C ASP A 185 -8.59 21.79 -0.49
N ARG A 186 -8.00 20.78 -1.13
CA ARG A 186 -8.39 19.34 -1.09
C ARG A 186 -9.64 18.95 -1.89
N LEU A 187 -9.38 18.25 -3.00
CA LEU A 187 -10.34 17.47 -3.77
C LEU A 187 -9.65 16.16 -4.16
N GLU A 188 -9.69 15.16 -3.28
CA GLU A 188 -9.35 13.76 -3.60
C GLU A 188 -9.82 12.86 -2.45
N GLN A 189 -11.08 12.44 -2.51
CA GLN A 189 -11.63 11.19 -1.94
C GLN A 189 -13.16 11.21 -2.09
N SER A 190 -13.68 10.53 -3.11
CA SER A 190 -14.96 9.78 -3.04
C SER A 190 -15.26 9.10 -4.38
N ALA A 191 -14.59 7.98 -4.62
CA ALA A 191 -15.05 6.93 -5.51
C ALA A 191 -14.65 5.57 -4.92
N SER A 192 -15.18 5.24 -3.75
CA SER A 192 -15.06 3.88 -3.17
C SER A 192 -16.17 3.57 -2.17
N ARG A 193 -17.43 3.64 -2.60
CA ARG A 193 -18.53 2.92 -1.91
C ARG A 193 -19.53 2.33 -2.91
N SER A 194 -19.14 1.24 -3.55
CA SER A 194 -20.07 0.19 -3.99
C SER A 194 -19.38 -1.17 -4.08
N SER A 195 -19.10 -1.78 -2.94
CA SER A 195 -18.97 -3.25 -2.83
C SER A 195 -19.04 -3.69 -1.37
N ARG A 196 -20.24 -3.57 -0.78
CA ARG A 196 -20.63 -4.51 0.28
C ARG A 196 -20.96 -5.84 -0.40
N SER A 197 -20.00 -6.75 -0.44
CA SER A 197 -20.27 -8.19 -0.48
C SER A 197 -19.73 -8.79 0.81
N ALA A 198 -20.58 -9.55 1.48
CA ALA A 198 -20.43 -10.06 2.84
C ALA A 198 -19.10 -10.80 3.10
N SER A 199 -18.35 -10.34 4.09
CA SER A 199 -17.43 -11.16 4.88
C SER A 199 -18.12 -11.49 6.22
N GLY A 200 -18.64 -12.71 6.32
CA GLY A 200 -18.99 -13.30 7.62
C GLY A 200 -17.72 -13.68 8.40
N PRO A 201 -17.83 -13.91 9.72
CA PRO A 201 -16.70 -14.13 10.61
C PRO A 201 -16.06 -15.50 10.37
N MET A 202 -14.73 -15.58 10.38
CA MET A 202 -14.02 -16.85 10.47
C MET A 202 -14.02 -17.29 11.93
N ASP A 203 -14.85 -18.31 12.18
CA ASP A 203 -14.91 -19.16 13.35
C ASP A 203 -13.59 -19.95 13.48
N ALA A 204 -12.92 -19.82 14.62
CA ALA A 204 -11.67 -20.50 14.93
C ALA A 204 -11.96 -21.65 15.90
N ASN A 205 -12.04 -22.88 15.40
CA ASN A 205 -12.12 -24.06 16.25
C ASN A 205 -11.36 -25.27 15.66
N GLN A 206 -10.17 -25.50 16.25
CA GLN A 206 -9.48 -26.80 16.52
C GLN A 206 -8.75 -27.58 15.40
N PRO A 207 -7.79 -28.47 15.75
CA PRO A 207 -6.58 -28.23 16.57
C PRO A 207 -5.32 -28.97 16.04
N ALA A 208 -4.15 -28.35 16.17
CA ALA A 208 -2.83 -29.02 16.25
C ALA A 208 -1.80 -27.92 16.56
N GLY A 209 -0.89 -27.99 17.50
CA GLY A 209 -0.49 -29.05 18.42
C GLY A 209 0.90 -28.64 18.94
N GLY A 210 1.05 -28.48 20.25
CA GLY A 210 2.34 -28.41 20.95
C GLY A 210 3.02 -27.03 21.02
N PRO A 211 3.03 -26.35 22.17
CA PRO A 211 3.85 -25.16 22.40
C PRO A 211 5.30 -25.57 22.71
N MET A 212 6.27 -25.08 21.92
CA MET A 212 7.65 -24.95 22.40
C MET A 212 7.70 -23.74 23.34
N SER A 213 7.60 -24.04 24.63
CA SER A 213 7.82 -23.08 25.70
C SER A 213 9.28 -22.59 25.68
N GLY A 214 9.46 -21.28 25.53
CA GLY A 214 10.74 -20.61 25.64
C GLY A 214 10.53 -19.13 25.94
N VAL A 215 9.70 -18.84 26.94
CA VAL A 215 9.52 -17.50 27.49
C VAL A 215 10.84 -17.10 28.17
N MET A 216 11.60 -16.19 27.56
CA MET A 216 12.55 -15.38 28.34
C MET A 216 11.71 -14.45 29.21
N LYS A 217 11.61 -14.81 30.49
CA LYS A 217 11.16 -13.92 31.54
C LYS A 217 12.13 -12.74 31.61
N SER A 218 11.56 -11.54 31.59
CA SER A 218 12.17 -10.31 32.04
C SER A 218 12.44 -10.37 33.54
N ALA A 219 13.55 -11.02 33.93
CA ALA A 219 14.18 -10.93 35.24
C ALA A 219 15.55 -11.61 35.16
N GLU A 220 16.54 -10.89 34.63
CA GLU A 220 17.99 -11.09 34.84
C GLU A 220 18.75 -10.09 33.94
N LEU A 221 18.65 -8.80 34.28
CA LEU A 221 19.59 -7.78 33.80
C LEU A 221 19.88 -6.77 34.94
N SER A 222 20.03 -7.29 36.15
CA SER A 222 20.42 -6.53 37.35
C SER A 222 21.46 -7.28 38.21
N ALA A 223 22.18 -8.25 37.63
CA ALA A 223 23.19 -9.02 38.35
C ALA A 223 24.44 -9.25 37.49
N SER A 224 25.13 -8.17 37.12
CA SER A 224 26.56 -8.20 36.74
C SER A 224 27.24 -6.83 36.85
N LEU A 225 26.82 -6.00 37.82
CA LEU A 225 27.45 -4.71 38.16
C LEU A 225 27.72 -4.66 39.68
N GLY A 226 28.37 -5.69 40.19
CA GLY A 226 28.71 -5.80 41.60
C GLY A 226 30.00 -6.58 41.79
N ALA A 227 31.12 -5.89 41.59
CA ALA A 227 32.42 -6.09 42.24
C ALA A 227 33.53 -5.58 41.31
N MET A 228 34.07 -4.40 41.60
CA MET A 228 35.50 -4.07 41.53
C MET A 228 35.71 -2.68 42.15
N GLU A 229 35.58 -2.59 43.47
CA GLU A 229 36.33 -1.59 44.24
C GLU A 229 37.67 -2.24 44.63
N GLY A 230 38.76 -1.67 44.14
CA GLY A 230 40.11 -2.19 44.31
C GLY A 230 41.14 -1.09 44.08
N ASP A 231 41.30 -0.28 45.12
CA ASP A 231 42.28 0.78 45.35
C ASP A 231 43.67 0.53 44.70
N THR A 232 44.19 1.49 43.92
CA THR A 232 45.63 1.77 43.83
C THR A 232 45.89 3.23 43.44
N LYS A 233 46.24 4.04 44.45
CA LYS A 233 46.84 5.37 44.28
C LYS A 233 48.21 5.24 43.62
N SER A 234 48.42 5.94 42.50
CA SER A 234 49.76 6.40 42.11
C SER A 234 49.74 7.93 41.96
N LYS A 235 50.71 8.58 42.61
CA LYS A 235 50.93 10.03 42.57
C LYS A 235 51.75 10.39 41.33
N SER A 236 51.32 11.38 40.57
CA SER A 236 52.20 12.27 39.81
C SER A 236 51.64 13.69 39.77
N GLU A 237 52.54 14.67 39.79
CA GLU A 237 52.36 16.05 40.23
C GLU A 237 51.65 17.00 39.24
N ALA A 238 50.87 17.90 39.82
CA ALA A 238 50.72 19.33 39.52
C ALA A 238 50.48 19.80 38.07
N GLY A 239 49.19 19.84 37.72
CA GLY A 239 48.58 20.88 36.89
C GLY A 239 47.21 21.19 37.49
N VAL A 240 46.83 22.46 37.62
CA VAL A 240 45.55 22.86 38.24
C VAL A 240 44.38 22.25 37.47
N THR A 241 43.83 21.14 37.96
CA THR A 241 42.60 20.53 37.46
C THR A 241 41.42 21.14 38.20
N VAL A 242 40.53 21.78 37.45
CA VAL A 242 39.19 22.10 37.94
C VAL A 242 38.46 20.75 38.03
N ASP A 243 38.01 20.36 39.22
CA ASP A 243 37.22 19.13 39.40
C ASP A 243 35.87 19.30 38.67
N LEU A 244 35.73 18.64 37.52
CA LEU A 244 34.48 18.61 36.75
C LEU A 244 33.51 17.59 37.36
N VAL A 245 32.22 17.89 37.31
CA VAL A 245 31.18 16.99 37.84
C VAL A 245 30.90 15.88 36.81
N GLU A 246 31.07 14.61 37.17
CA GLU A 246 30.72 13.48 36.30
C GLU A 246 29.19 13.33 36.16
N PRO A 247 28.63 13.23 34.94
CA PRO A 247 27.19 13.13 34.74
C PRO A 247 26.64 11.70 34.91
N GLU A 248 25.44 11.61 35.49
CA GLU A 248 24.59 10.43 35.29
C GLU A 248 24.08 10.43 33.84
N VAL A 249 24.36 9.35 33.11
CA VAL A 249 23.99 9.22 31.68
C VAL A 249 22.54 8.77 31.54
N ARG A 250 21.70 9.63 30.96
CA ARG A 250 20.29 9.36 30.68
C ARG A 250 20.12 8.31 29.57
N THR A 251 19.32 7.29 29.83
CA THR A 251 19.06 6.17 28.91
C THR A 251 17.58 5.79 28.77
N TYR A 252 16.72 6.24 29.69
CA TYR A 252 15.30 5.87 29.71
C TYR A 252 14.41 6.99 29.15
N PHE A 253 14.19 6.97 27.83
CA PHE A 253 13.40 7.95 27.07
C PHE A 253 12.01 7.41 26.70
N ALA A 254 11.18 7.08 27.69
CA ALA A 254 9.82 6.59 27.43
C ALA A 254 8.85 7.74 27.14
N ASP A 255 8.01 7.63 26.12
CA ASP A 255 7.00 8.66 25.80
C ASP A 255 5.77 8.63 26.74
N THR A 256 5.67 7.58 27.56
CA THR A 256 4.60 7.39 28.56
C THR A 256 5.22 7.16 29.93
N ALA A 257 4.93 8.06 30.86
CA ALA A 257 5.37 7.98 32.25
C ALA A 257 4.41 7.14 33.11
N LEU A 258 3.11 7.16 32.81
CA LEU A 258 2.09 6.46 33.59
C LEU A 258 0.90 6.04 32.74
N TRP A 259 0.42 4.82 32.94
CA TRP A 259 -0.88 4.35 32.48
C TRP A 259 -1.53 3.52 33.59
N LEU A 260 -2.55 4.09 34.24
CA LEU A 260 -3.33 3.44 35.27
C LEU A 260 -4.79 3.36 34.82
N PRO A 261 -5.27 2.19 34.37
CA PRO A 261 -6.61 2.06 33.82
C PRO A 261 -7.70 2.25 34.88
N SER A 262 -7.41 1.96 36.15
CA SER A 262 -8.35 2.12 37.25
C SER A 262 -7.63 2.50 38.54
N LEU A 263 -7.97 3.67 39.05
CA LEU A 263 -7.63 4.19 40.37
C LEU A 263 -8.94 4.47 41.11
N GLU A 264 -9.16 3.80 42.25
CA GLU A 264 -10.38 3.97 43.05
C GLU A 264 -10.32 5.26 43.87
N LEU A 265 -11.38 6.07 43.79
CA LEU A 265 -11.54 7.24 44.63
C LEU A 265 -12.07 6.82 46.01
N GLY A 266 -11.44 7.35 47.06
CA GLY A 266 -11.91 7.19 48.43
C GLY A 266 -13.29 7.81 48.66
N ASN A 267 -13.85 7.59 49.85
CA ASN A 267 -15.15 8.16 50.24
C ASN A 267 -15.14 9.70 50.30
N ASP A 268 -13.97 10.32 50.37
CA ASP A 268 -13.75 11.77 50.31
C ASP A 268 -13.55 12.29 48.87
N GLY A 269 -13.78 11.43 47.87
CA GLY A 269 -13.66 11.76 46.45
C GLY A 269 -12.23 11.97 45.98
N THR A 270 -11.22 11.54 46.74
CA THR A 270 -9.80 11.71 46.38
C THR A 270 -9.09 10.38 46.15
N ALA A 271 -8.02 10.42 45.34
CA ALA A 271 -7.06 9.33 45.23
C ALA A 271 -5.66 9.89 44.94
N GLU A 272 -4.64 9.15 45.37
CA GLU A 272 -3.23 9.49 45.14
C GLU A 272 -2.48 8.29 44.60
N THR A 273 -1.50 8.53 43.74
CA THR A 273 -0.60 7.50 43.22
C THR A 273 0.81 8.06 43.00
N GLU A 274 1.82 7.20 43.16
CA GLU A 274 3.19 7.53 42.79
C GLU A 274 3.34 7.49 41.25
N ILE A 275 4.14 8.41 40.71
CA ILE A 275 4.60 8.42 39.31
C ILE A 275 6.12 8.51 39.30
N THR A 276 6.79 7.76 38.43
CA THR A 276 8.22 7.92 38.17
C THR A 276 8.39 8.59 36.82
N PHE A 277 8.94 9.81 36.80
CA PHE A 277 9.12 10.54 35.55
C PHE A 277 10.32 9.98 34.78
N PRO A 278 10.17 9.65 33.48
CA PRO A 278 11.27 9.22 32.63
C PRO A 278 12.41 10.25 32.56
N GLN A 279 13.55 9.83 32.01
CA GLN A 279 14.74 10.69 31.91
C GLN A 279 14.70 11.65 30.71
N SER A 280 13.56 11.71 30.01
CA SER A 280 13.29 12.71 28.96
C SER A 280 13.17 14.10 29.57
N LEU A 281 13.91 15.06 29.02
CA LEU A 281 13.83 16.47 29.43
C LEU A 281 12.70 17.14 28.64
N THR A 282 11.47 17.00 29.13
CA THR A 282 10.23 17.32 28.41
C THR A 282 9.13 17.82 29.37
N THR A 283 8.00 18.23 28.80
CA THR A 283 6.75 18.48 29.54
C THR A 283 5.86 17.25 29.41
N TRP A 284 5.35 16.77 30.54
CA TRP A 284 4.40 15.67 30.65
C TRP A 284 2.98 16.20 30.76
N ARG A 285 2.07 15.65 29.97
CA ARG A 285 0.64 15.89 30.08
C ARG A 285 0.02 14.76 30.91
N VAL A 286 -0.49 15.11 32.10
CA VAL A 286 -1.14 14.16 33.01
C VAL A 286 -2.65 14.32 32.87
N ARG A 287 -3.38 13.31 32.39
CA ARG A 287 -4.85 13.34 32.24
C ARG A 287 -5.52 12.38 33.18
N GLY A 288 -6.70 12.77 33.67
CA GLY A 288 -7.58 11.93 34.47
C GLY A 288 -8.98 11.89 33.87
N TYR A 289 -9.54 10.69 33.76
CA TYR A 289 -10.91 10.44 33.31
C TYR A 289 -11.69 9.74 34.41
N ALA A 290 -12.64 10.43 35.03
CA ALA A 290 -13.46 9.90 36.11
C ALA A 290 -14.79 9.36 35.58
N ILE A 291 -15.21 8.21 36.09
CA ILE A 291 -16.53 7.62 35.87
C ILE A 291 -17.07 6.97 37.14
N THR A 292 -18.38 7.10 37.37
CA THR A 292 -19.10 6.42 38.47
C THR A 292 -20.08 5.37 37.94
N ASN A 293 -20.57 4.51 38.83
CA ASN A 293 -21.63 3.55 38.52
C ASN A 293 -22.94 4.20 38.07
N ALA A 294 -23.15 5.48 38.39
CA ALA A 294 -24.31 6.26 37.94
C ALA A 294 -24.09 6.91 36.55
N THR A 295 -23.00 6.56 35.85
CA THR A 295 -22.59 7.19 34.58
C THR A 295 -22.33 8.69 34.72
N GLN A 296 -21.89 9.14 35.91
CA GLN A 296 -21.38 10.49 36.07
C GLN A 296 -19.94 10.52 35.55
N VAL A 297 -19.61 11.52 34.74
CA VAL A 297 -18.31 11.57 34.06
C VAL A 297 -17.67 12.94 34.11
N GLY A 298 -16.34 12.94 34.13
CA GLY A 298 -15.55 14.15 34.04
C GLY A 298 -14.11 13.84 33.66
N ASP A 299 -13.38 14.87 33.27
CA ASP A 299 -11.99 14.79 32.87
C ASP A 299 -11.24 16.06 33.26
N ALA A 300 -9.93 15.93 33.46
CA ALA A 300 -9.01 17.01 33.81
C ALA A 300 -7.61 16.75 33.24
N THR A 301 -6.79 17.81 33.21
CA THR A 301 -5.41 17.74 32.71
C THR A 301 -4.50 18.64 33.52
N ALA A 302 -3.35 18.11 33.92
CA ALA A 302 -2.24 18.83 34.52
C ALA A 302 -0.98 18.71 33.65
N LYS A 303 0.00 19.57 33.94
CA LYS A 303 1.33 19.53 33.33
C LYS A 303 2.40 19.42 34.41
N ALA A 304 3.47 18.70 34.10
CA ALA A 304 4.67 18.59 34.91
C ALA A 304 5.90 18.61 33.99
N THR A 305 6.98 19.28 34.38
CA THR A 305 8.18 19.41 33.54
C THR A 305 9.36 18.65 34.15
N THR A 306 10.08 17.89 33.34
CA THR A 306 11.36 17.28 33.73
C THR A 306 12.49 18.08 33.10
N THR A 307 13.39 18.67 33.91
CA THR A 307 14.44 19.57 33.41
C THR A 307 15.74 19.51 34.24
N LYS A 308 16.82 20.08 33.70
CA LYS A 308 18.13 20.32 34.35
C LYS A 308 18.63 21.71 33.96
N ASP A 309 19.55 22.27 34.74
CA ASP A 309 20.07 23.61 34.47
C ASP A 309 21.18 23.57 33.40
N LEU A 310 21.91 22.47 33.29
CA LEU A 310 22.70 22.12 32.09
C LEU A 310 22.03 20.98 31.31
N ILE A 311 21.80 21.17 30.01
CA ILE A 311 21.15 20.19 29.14
C ILE A 311 22.04 19.89 27.94
N VAL A 312 22.32 18.60 27.68
CA VAL A 312 22.93 18.15 26.43
C VAL A 312 21.91 17.41 25.56
N ARG A 313 21.92 17.71 24.25
CA ARG A 313 21.11 17.03 23.24
C ARG A 313 21.99 16.56 22.10
N LEU A 314 21.98 15.25 21.85
CA LEU A 314 22.61 14.67 20.66
C LEU A 314 21.77 14.97 19.42
N GLN A 315 22.38 15.58 18.41
CA GLN A 315 21.87 15.69 17.06
C GLN A 315 22.58 14.66 16.20
N ALA A 316 21.84 13.63 15.82
CA ALA A 316 22.28 12.54 14.96
C ALA A 316 21.14 12.12 14.02
N PRO A 317 21.46 11.52 12.86
CA PRO A 317 20.48 10.83 12.03
C PRO A 317 19.76 9.71 12.81
N ARG A 318 18.58 9.28 12.37
CA ARG A 318 17.86 8.15 12.99
C ARG A 318 18.51 6.80 12.73
N PHE A 319 19.35 6.70 11.71
CA PHE A 319 20.10 5.51 11.33
C PHE A 319 21.35 5.93 10.57
N PHE A 320 22.28 5.01 10.37
CA PHE A 320 23.47 5.21 9.56
C PHE A 320 23.56 4.15 8.48
N VAL A 321 24.24 4.43 7.38
CA VAL A 321 24.68 3.42 6.42
C VAL A 321 26.20 3.31 6.48
N GLU A 322 26.73 2.10 6.39
CA GLU A 322 28.16 1.87 6.20
C GLU A 322 28.69 2.78 5.08
N ARG A 323 29.89 3.34 5.26
CA ARG A 323 30.56 4.30 4.35
C ARG A 323 30.04 5.74 4.39
N ASP A 324 28.93 6.03 5.08
CA ASP A 324 28.49 7.40 5.31
C ASP A 324 29.56 8.24 6.05
N GLU A 325 29.65 9.52 5.71
CA GLU A 325 30.37 10.54 6.47
C GLU A 325 29.35 11.45 7.12
N VAL A 326 29.40 11.62 8.45
CA VAL A 326 28.36 12.35 9.20
C VAL A 326 28.99 13.28 10.21
N VAL A 327 28.42 14.48 10.36
CA VAL A 327 28.72 15.37 11.47
C VAL A 327 27.75 15.06 12.60
N LEU A 328 28.26 14.43 13.67
CA LEU A 328 27.50 14.27 14.91
C LEU A 328 27.67 15.52 15.75
N SER A 329 26.56 16.02 16.30
CA SER A 329 26.58 17.28 17.02
C SER A 329 25.97 17.16 18.41
N ALA A 330 26.49 17.92 19.36
CA ALA A 330 25.91 18.10 20.68
C ALA A 330 25.49 19.55 20.86
N ASN A 331 24.19 19.81 21.04
CA ASN A 331 23.74 21.11 21.50
C ASN A 331 23.71 21.12 23.03
N VAL A 332 24.49 22.01 23.64
CA VAL A 332 24.55 22.21 25.08
C VAL A 332 23.90 23.53 25.43
N HIS A 333 22.85 23.48 26.23
CA HIS A 333 22.19 24.66 26.81
C HIS A 333 22.65 24.85 28.25
N ASN A 334 22.96 26.11 28.59
CA ASN A 334 23.32 26.53 29.93
C ASN A 334 22.25 27.47 30.49
N TYR A 335 21.33 26.94 31.30
CA TYR A 335 20.33 27.70 32.05
C TYR A 335 20.83 28.15 33.43
N LEU A 336 22.13 27.99 33.72
CA LEU A 336 22.73 28.56 34.93
C LEU A 336 22.89 30.07 34.76
N LYS A 337 22.86 30.78 35.89
CA LYS A 337 22.95 32.25 35.95
C LYS A 337 24.32 32.81 35.57
N THR A 338 25.30 31.95 35.34
CA THR A 338 26.68 32.33 35.05
C THR A 338 27.14 31.64 33.76
N GLU A 339 28.06 32.29 33.05
CA GLU A 339 28.75 31.63 31.94
C GLU A 339 29.56 30.43 32.45
N LYS A 340 29.60 29.36 31.66
CA LYS A 340 30.29 28.12 32.01
C LYS A 340 31.26 27.72 30.93
N LYS A 341 32.44 27.26 31.35
CA LYS A 341 33.34 26.51 30.47
C LYS A 341 32.85 25.07 30.43
N VAL A 342 32.30 24.68 29.30
CA VAL A 342 31.75 23.34 29.07
C VAL A 342 32.80 22.48 28.38
N GLN A 343 33.04 21.29 28.92
CA GLN A 343 33.71 20.20 28.20
C GLN A 343 32.63 19.25 27.67
N ALA A 344 32.50 19.18 26.34
CA ALA A 344 31.61 18.23 25.68
C ALA A 344 32.41 17.00 25.22
N GLU A 345 31.86 15.81 25.43
CA GLU A 345 32.47 14.55 25.06
C GLU A 345 31.47 13.71 24.27
N LEU A 346 31.88 13.23 23.10
CA LEU A 346 31.16 12.27 22.26
C LEU A 346 31.87 10.91 22.33
N ILE A 347 31.13 9.87 22.69
CA ILE A 347 31.63 8.49 22.81
C ILE A 347 30.89 7.62 21.80
N VAL A 348 31.64 7.04 20.86
CA VAL A 348 31.11 6.17 19.79
C VAL A 348 31.88 4.84 19.72
N PRO A 349 31.26 3.72 19.31
CA PRO A 349 31.99 2.45 19.16
C PRO A 349 33.04 2.53 18.04
N GLY A 350 34.32 2.34 18.35
CA GLY A 350 35.42 2.51 17.40
C GLY A 350 35.49 1.48 16.28
N LYS A 351 34.79 0.35 16.43
CA LYS A 351 34.59 -0.64 15.37
C LYS A 351 33.61 -0.13 14.29
N LEU A 352 32.61 0.64 14.70
CA LEU A 352 31.55 1.14 13.79
C LEU A 352 31.89 2.52 13.23
N PHE A 353 32.69 3.33 13.93
CA PHE A 353 33.01 4.70 13.56
C PHE A 353 34.51 4.99 13.57
N GLU A 354 34.93 5.88 12.69
CA GLU A 354 36.27 6.46 12.67
C GLU A 354 36.18 7.99 12.71
N ALA A 355 36.99 8.62 13.56
CA ALA A 355 37.07 10.08 13.63
C ALA A 355 37.76 10.65 12.38
N MET A 356 37.18 11.68 11.77
CA MET A 356 37.78 12.35 10.62
C MET A 356 38.64 13.53 11.10
N SER A 357 39.88 13.60 10.63
CA SER A 357 40.75 14.76 10.88
C SER A 357 40.28 15.97 10.07
N VAL A 358 40.02 17.10 10.74
CA VAL A 358 39.63 18.35 10.08
C VAL A 358 40.89 19.14 9.73
N GLU A 359 41.24 19.25 8.45
CA GLU A 359 42.27 20.19 7.99
C GLU A 359 41.70 21.62 8.02
N GLY A 360 42.26 22.49 8.88
CA GLY A 360 42.20 23.94 8.67
C GLY A 360 40.94 24.70 9.11
N GLN A 361 40.12 24.19 10.03
CA GLN A 361 39.11 24.99 10.72
C GLN A 361 39.39 25.05 12.23
N ASP A 362 39.44 26.26 12.75
CA ASP A 362 39.45 26.57 14.19
C ASP A 362 38.17 25.98 14.81
N LEU A 363 38.31 25.14 15.84
CA LEU A 363 37.19 24.53 16.59
C LEU A 363 36.53 25.59 17.50
N GLY A 364 36.07 26.69 16.91
CA GLY A 364 35.31 27.75 17.55
C GLY A 364 33.90 27.79 16.99
N GLY A 365 32.97 27.09 17.65
CA GLY A 365 31.56 27.08 17.29
C GLY A 365 30.94 28.48 17.23
N ARG A 366 29.97 28.66 16.33
CA ARG A 366 29.26 29.93 16.13
C ARG A 366 28.39 30.27 17.35
N SER A 367 28.74 31.33 18.06
CA SER A 367 27.89 31.95 19.10
C SER A 367 26.87 32.89 18.46
N ARG A 368 25.56 32.67 18.65
CA ARG A 368 24.52 33.66 18.33
C ARG A 368 24.39 34.63 19.52
N LEU A 369 25.10 35.76 19.44
CA LEU A 369 24.87 36.89 20.35
C LEU A 369 23.75 37.82 19.82
N PRO A 370 22.97 38.49 20.69
CA PRO A 370 22.00 39.50 20.26
C PRO A 370 22.70 40.70 19.62
N SER A 371 22.10 41.23 18.57
CA SER A 371 22.61 42.37 17.79
C SER A 371 22.87 43.62 18.65
N GLY A 372 24.12 44.10 18.63
CA GLY A 372 24.44 45.49 18.93
C GLY A 372 25.58 45.72 19.91
N THR A 373 26.83 45.55 19.49
CA THR A 373 27.95 46.40 19.94
C THR A 373 29.16 46.23 19.03
N SER A 374 29.63 47.34 18.48
CA SER A 374 30.84 47.43 17.66
C SER A 374 32.07 47.46 18.57
N ALA A 375 33.05 46.59 18.32
CA ALA A 375 34.37 46.69 18.92
C ALA A 375 35.44 46.59 17.81
N THR A 376 36.26 47.63 17.76
CA THR A 376 37.33 47.95 16.82
C THR A 376 38.50 46.97 16.84
N ILE A 377 39.02 46.68 15.64
CA ILE A 377 40.26 45.93 15.38
C ILE A 377 41.47 46.79 15.78
N GLY A 378 42.34 46.25 16.62
CA GLY A 378 43.68 46.78 16.90
C GLY A 378 44.74 45.78 16.42
N GLU A 379 45.54 46.21 15.46
CA GLU A 379 46.71 45.49 14.94
C GLU A 379 47.77 45.27 16.03
N PHE A 380 48.31 44.05 16.12
CA PHE A 380 49.65 43.82 16.67
C PHE A 380 50.41 42.88 15.73
N SER A 381 51.53 43.40 15.21
CA SER A 381 52.55 42.71 14.44
C SER A 381 53.46 41.90 15.38
N GLY A 382 53.85 40.71 14.95
CA GLY A 382 54.77 39.86 15.71
C GLY A 382 54.95 38.50 15.05
N ASP A 383 55.92 38.43 14.14
CA ASP A 383 56.44 37.22 13.51
C ASP A 383 57.01 36.25 14.56
N SER A 384 56.32 35.12 14.76
CA SER A 384 56.93 33.84 15.13
C SER A 384 55.91 32.73 14.82
N GLY A 385 56.23 31.88 13.85
CA GLY A 385 55.30 30.85 13.36
C GLY A 385 54.83 29.89 14.47
N PRO A 386 53.57 29.42 14.45
CA PRO A 386 53.11 28.47 15.45
C PRO A 386 53.60 27.07 15.08
N ALA A 387 54.29 26.46 16.04
CA ALA A 387 54.48 25.02 16.10
C ALA A 387 53.12 24.31 16.01
N ARG A 388 53.06 23.26 15.18
CA ARG A 388 51.93 22.33 15.11
C ARG A 388 51.67 21.73 16.49
N GLN A 389 50.63 22.18 17.18
CA GLN A 389 49.99 21.37 18.22
C GLN A 389 49.00 20.44 17.53
N ALA A 390 49.42 19.20 17.30
CA ALA A 390 48.50 18.11 17.04
C ALA A 390 47.65 17.92 18.31
N GLY A 391 46.33 18.08 18.20
CA GLY A 391 45.40 17.62 19.22
C GLY A 391 45.61 16.11 19.47
N PRO A 392 45.34 15.61 20.67
CA PRO A 392 45.55 14.21 21.00
C PRO A 392 44.77 13.32 20.03
N THR A 393 45.47 12.38 19.39
CA THR A 393 44.86 11.32 18.59
C THR A 393 43.90 10.54 19.50
N PRO A 394 42.62 10.32 19.13
CA PRO A 394 41.69 9.56 19.95
C PRO A 394 42.25 8.14 20.18
N ILE A 395 42.51 7.78 21.43
CA ILE A 395 42.91 6.42 21.82
C ILE A 395 41.62 5.69 22.22
N PRO A 396 41.31 4.52 21.64
CA PRO A 396 40.17 3.72 22.07
C PRO A 396 40.28 3.34 23.56
N ASP A 397 39.17 3.35 24.29
CA ASP A 397 39.13 2.85 25.67
C ASP A 397 39.28 1.31 25.73
N GLU A 398 39.28 0.74 26.94
CA GLU A 398 39.38 -0.73 27.13
C GLU A 398 38.22 -1.51 26.48
N ASP A 399 37.08 -0.84 26.24
CA ASP A 399 35.89 -1.38 25.59
C ASP A 399 35.88 -1.14 24.06
N GLY A 400 36.91 -0.48 23.52
CA GLY A 400 37.06 -0.16 22.09
C GLY A 400 36.22 1.03 21.60
N ASN A 401 35.74 1.90 22.49
CA ASN A 401 35.05 3.14 22.15
C ASN A 401 36.03 4.28 21.85
N LEU A 402 35.67 5.16 20.92
CA LEU A 402 36.37 6.40 20.63
C LEU A 402 35.77 7.53 21.46
N HIS A 403 36.64 8.25 22.17
CA HIS A 403 36.30 9.43 22.95
C HIS A 403 36.75 10.69 22.21
N LEU A 404 35.80 11.55 21.85
CA LEU A 404 36.04 12.80 21.13
C LEU A 404 35.63 13.96 22.03
N VAL A 405 36.60 14.75 22.46
CA VAL A 405 36.40 15.83 23.45
C VAL A 405 36.59 17.19 22.80
N ALA A 406 35.70 18.13 23.11
CA ALA A 406 35.80 19.53 22.72
C ALA A 406 35.43 20.44 23.91
N THR A 407 35.93 21.68 23.92
CA THR A 407 35.62 22.63 25.01
C THR A 407 35.22 23.99 24.45
N ALA A 408 34.21 24.62 25.03
CA ALA A 408 33.80 25.98 24.69
C ALA A 408 33.21 26.70 25.91
N THR A 409 33.23 28.03 25.87
CA THR A 409 32.52 28.86 26.86
C THR A 409 31.08 29.09 26.38
N VAL A 410 30.11 28.73 27.22
CA VAL A 410 28.67 28.90 26.96
C VAL A 410 28.15 29.99 27.90
N ALA A 411 27.56 31.05 27.32
CA ALA A 411 27.00 32.16 28.09
C ALA A 411 25.86 31.67 29.02
N ALA A 412 25.57 32.46 30.06
CA ALA A 412 24.37 32.26 30.87
C ALA A 412 23.11 32.38 30.00
N GLU A 413 22.15 31.47 30.19
CA GLU A 413 20.95 31.32 29.34
C GLU A 413 21.28 31.09 27.84
N GLY A 414 22.50 30.65 27.55
CA GLY A 414 23.03 30.48 26.19
C GLY A 414 23.02 29.03 25.70
N GLU A 415 23.31 28.85 24.42
CA GLU A 415 23.51 27.54 23.79
C GLU A 415 24.82 27.51 23.00
N HIS A 416 25.41 26.32 22.87
CA HIS A 416 26.56 26.08 22.01
C HIS A 416 26.48 24.69 21.37
N ARG A 417 26.74 24.62 20.06
CA ARG A 417 26.80 23.38 19.28
C ARG A 417 28.25 22.94 19.11
N PHE A 418 28.55 21.71 19.51
CA PHE A 418 29.83 21.04 19.28
C PHE A 418 29.67 20.02 18.16
N ASP A 419 30.63 19.97 17.24
CA ASP A 419 30.55 19.15 16.03
C ASP A 419 31.74 18.18 15.91
N TRP A 420 31.46 16.92 15.61
CA TRP A 420 32.46 15.88 15.37
C TRP A 420 32.18 15.13 14.06
N PRO A 421 32.98 15.34 13.01
CA PRO A 421 32.87 14.57 11.78
C PRO A 421 33.41 13.15 12.00
N VAL A 422 32.59 12.15 11.66
CA VAL A 422 32.93 10.73 11.76
C VAL A 422 32.56 10.01 10.46
N ARG A 423 33.28 8.93 10.16
CA ARG A 423 32.96 8.00 9.06
C ARG A 423 32.46 6.68 9.62
N VAL A 424 31.41 6.14 9.01
CA VAL A 424 30.83 4.84 9.37
C VAL A 424 31.60 3.72 8.67
N ARG A 425 32.05 2.72 9.44
CA ARG A 425 32.95 1.64 8.97
C ARG A 425 32.29 0.27 8.87
N GLU A 426 31.40 -0.08 9.79
CA GLU A 426 30.76 -1.40 9.81
C GLU A 426 29.30 -1.28 10.22
N ALA A 427 28.47 -2.20 9.74
CA ALA A 427 27.08 -2.35 10.16
C ALA A 427 26.96 -2.92 11.59
N GLY A 428 25.88 -2.58 12.29
CA GLY A 428 25.65 -2.99 13.68
C GLY A 428 24.66 -2.11 14.43
N LEU A 429 24.68 -2.19 15.75
CA LEU A 429 23.90 -1.31 16.63
C LEU A 429 24.86 -0.34 17.34
N ALA A 430 24.81 0.93 16.96
CA ALA A 430 25.64 1.99 17.52
C ALA A 430 25.02 2.55 18.80
N ARG A 431 25.69 2.37 19.95
CA ARG A 431 25.34 3.07 21.19
C ARG A 431 26.19 4.32 21.31
N ILE A 432 25.59 5.47 21.04
CA ILE A 432 26.29 6.77 21.04
C ILE A 432 25.97 7.48 22.35
N THR A 433 27.01 7.91 23.06
CA THR A 433 26.88 8.69 24.30
C THR A 433 27.42 10.09 24.07
N VAL A 434 26.72 11.09 24.57
CA VAL A 434 27.22 12.47 24.64
C VAL A 434 27.17 12.94 26.09
N LYS A 435 28.18 13.68 26.52
CA LYS A 435 28.26 14.33 27.83
C LYS A 435 28.59 15.81 27.67
N ALA A 436 28.12 16.61 28.62
CA ALA A 436 28.53 17.99 28.83
C ALA A 436 28.86 18.16 30.32
N LEU A 437 30.10 18.56 30.60
CA LEU A 437 30.62 18.71 31.95
C LEU A 437 30.99 20.18 32.21
N THR A 438 30.62 20.67 33.38
CA THR A 438 31.07 21.97 33.91
C THR A 438 31.62 21.78 35.33
N ASP A 439 32.00 22.89 35.95
CA ASP A 439 32.44 22.98 37.34
C ASP A 439 31.28 22.91 38.36
N GLU A 440 30.03 23.01 37.91
CA GLU A 440 28.84 23.07 38.78
C GLU A 440 27.81 21.97 38.48
N GLU A 441 27.39 21.85 37.21
CA GLU A 441 26.47 20.80 36.75
C GLU A 441 27.08 20.01 35.58
N SER A 442 26.50 18.84 35.31
CA SER A 442 26.81 18.05 34.12
C SER A 442 25.57 17.32 33.63
N ASP A 443 25.53 17.00 32.34
CA ASP A 443 24.49 16.18 31.74
C ASP A 443 25.08 15.19 30.75
N GLY A 444 24.42 14.04 30.61
CA GLY A 444 24.81 13.01 29.67
C GLY A 444 23.62 12.26 29.15
N MET A 445 23.66 11.83 27.90
CA MET A 445 22.64 10.97 27.32
C MET A 445 23.25 9.94 26.38
N ARG A 446 22.59 8.78 26.30
CA ARG A 446 22.98 7.70 25.39
C ARG A 446 21.79 7.19 24.60
N LEU A 447 21.96 7.11 23.29
CA LEU A 447 20.97 6.61 22.34
C LEU A 447 21.54 5.44 21.52
N ALA A 448 20.65 4.60 20.99
CA ALA A 448 21.01 3.48 20.15
C ALA A 448 20.48 3.68 18.72
N PHE A 449 21.35 3.54 17.73
CA PHE A 449 21.02 3.75 16.32
C PHE A 449 21.39 2.50 15.50
N PRO A 450 20.53 2.05 14.57
CA PRO A 450 20.91 1.02 13.62
C PRO A 450 21.93 1.58 12.61
N VAL A 451 22.99 0.82 12.37
CA VAL A 451 23.93 1.03 11.27
C VAL A 451 23.70 -0.07 10.24
N LEU A 452 23.18 0.33 9.08
CA LEU A 452 22.84 -0.56 7.98
C LEU A 452 24.09 -0.90 7.17
N VAL A 453 24.13 -2.13 6.65
CA VAL A 453 25.17 -2.55 5.70
C VAL A 453 25.01 -1.79 4.39
N HIS A 454 26.14 -1.38 3.80
CA HIS A 454 26.14 -0.88 2.43
C HIS A 454 26.03 -2.08 1.48
N GLY A 455 24.84 -2.26 0.91
CA GLY A 455 24.58 -3.33 -0.03
C GLY A 455 23.12 -3.68 -0.18
N ILE A 456 22.79 -4.44 -1.22
CA ILE A 456 21.41 -4.83 -1.51
C ILE A 456 21.34 -6.18 -2.24
N ASN A 457 20.22 -6.87 -2.07
CA ASN A 457 19.90 -8.04 -2.87
C ASN A 457 19.56 -7.63 -4.31
N LYS A 458 20.35 -8.11 -5.26
CA LYS A 458 20.19 -7.90 -6.69
C LYS A 458 19.84 -9.20 -7.38
N THR A 459 18.86 -9.17 -8.26
CA THR A 459 18.46 -10.31 -9.09
C THR A 459 18.54 -9.93 -10.56
N ILE A 460 19.37 -10.65 -11.31
CA ILE A 460 19.40 -10.60 -12.77
C ILE A 460 18.57 -11.77 -13.28
N ALA A 461 17.60 -11.50 -14.16
CA ALA A 461 16.77 -12.53 -14.77
C ALA A 461 16.91 -12.50 -16.29
N GLN A 462 17.09 -13.68 -16.89
CA GLN A 462 16.97 -13.88 -18.33
C GLN A 462 16.01 -15.03 -18.58
N SER A 463 15.14 -14.90 -19.57
CA SER A 463 14.19 -15.96 -19.95
C SER A 463 14.12 -16.12 -21.45
N GLY A 464 13.59 -17.25 -21.90
CA GLY A 464 13.38 -17.48 -23.32
C GLY A 464 12.65 -18.79 -23.59
N SER A 465 12.52 -19.11 -24.87
CA SER A 465 11.82 -20.30 -25.31
C SER A 465 12.47 -20.98 -26.53
N TYR A 466 12.33 -22.29 -26.61
CA TYR A 466 12.47 -23.08 -27.83
C TYR A 466 11.07 -23.45 -28.33
N ARG A 467 10.78 -23.13 -29.58
CA ARG A 467 9.59 -23.65 -30.28
C ARG A 467 9.77 -25.15 -30.56
N VAL A 468 8.67 -25.83 -30.86
CA VAL A 468 8.63 -27.29 -31.06
C VAL A 468 9.70 -27.80 -32.03
N ALA A 469 9.78 -27.22 -33.22
CA ALA A 469 10.76 -27.61 -34.25
C ALA A 469 12.16 -27.00 -34.05
N GLN A 470 12.35 -26.08 -33.09
CA GLN A 470 13.64 -25.42 -32.88
C GLN A 470 14.60 -26.32 -32.12
N THR A 471 15.80 -26.49 -32.68
CA THR A 471 16.94 -27.18 -32.07
C THR A 471 18.15 -26.24 -32.05
N GLY A 472 19.17 -26.60 -31.27
CA GLY A 472 20.41 -25.86 -31.21
C GLY A 472 20.72 -25.30 -29.82
N GLN A 473 21.65 -24.36 -29.80
CA GLN A 473 22.25 -23.82 -28.59
C GLN A 473 21.77 -22.39 -28.35
N ARG A 474 21.36 -22.09 -27.11
CA ARG A 474 21.14 -20.72 -26.62
C ARG A 474 22.05 -20.50 -25.43
N THR A 475 22.70 -19.35 -25.41
CA THR A 475 23.62 -18.94 -24.35
C THR A 475 23.05 -17.72 -23.66
N LEU A 476 23.00 -17.79 -22.33
CA LEU A 476 22.64 -16.70 -21.44
C LEU A 476 23.93 -16.22 -20.79
N GLU A 477 24.24 -14.94 -20.98
CA GLU A 477 25.43 -14.32 -20.41
C GLU A 477 25.02 -13.56 -19.15
N LEU A 478 25.63 -13.94 -18.03
CA LEU A 478 25.36 -13.38 -16.71
C LEU A 478 26.68 -12.87 -16.16
N ASP A 479 26.69 -11.68 -15.58
CA ASP A 479 27.89 -11.11 -14.99
C ASP A 479 27.68 -10.99 -13.48
N LEU A 480 28.60 -11.58 -12.71
CA LEU A 480 28.60 -11.53 -11.26
C LEU A 480 29.76 -10.64 -10.80
N PRO A 481 29.50 -9.53 -10.08
CA PRO A 481 30.55 -8.60 -9.71
C PRO A 481 31.51 -9.16 -8.64
N GLU A 482 32.65 -8.50 -8.45
CA GLU A 482 33.68 -8.91 -7.49
C GLU A 482 33.25 -8.73 -6.03
N ASP A 483 32.60 -7.60 -5.70
CA ASP A 483 32.23 -7.25 -4.33
C ASP A 483 30.81 -7.72 -3.98
N ILE A 484 30.70 -8.99 -3.61
CA ILE A 484 29.45 -9.67 -3.25
C ILE A 484 29.59 -10.42 -1.93
N ASP A 485 28.44 -10.80 -1.35
CA ASP A 485 28.39 -11.89 -0.37
C ASP A 485 28.27 -13.25 -1.10
N PRO A 486 29.31 -14.10 -1.11
CA PRO A 486 29.26 -15.39 -1.79
C PRO A 486 28.21 -16.33 -1.21
N GLU A 487 27.94 -16.27 0.10
CA GLU A 487 26.97 -17.19 0.75
C GLU A 487 25.52 -16.88 0.33
N GLN A 488 25.25 -15.62 -0.03
CA GLN A 488 23.95 -15.16 -0.53
C GLN A 488 23.84 -15.21 -2.06
N THR A 489 24.81 -15.85 -2.73
CA THR A 489 24.80 -16.00 -4.19
C THR A 489 24.09 -17.29 -4.61
N LYS A 490 23.16 -17.17 -5.56
CA LYS A 490 22.35 -18.25 -6.11
C LYS A 490 22.12 -18.07 -7.60
N LEU A 491 22.55 -19.04 -8.39
CA LEU A 491 22.18 -19.20 -9.80
C LEU A 491 21.11 -20.30 -9.91
N GLU A 492 19.97 -19.96 -10.48
CA GLU A 492 18.85 -20.88 -10.66
C GLU A 492 18.36 -20.88 -12.11
N VAL A 493 18.35 -22.06 -12.74
CA VAL A 493 17.70 -22.29 -14.03
C VAL A 493 16.43 -23.10 -13.81
N THR A 494 15.27 -22.56 -14.19
CA THR A 494 14.00 -23.27 -14.19
C THR A 494 13.59 -23.61 -15.61
N LEU A 495 13.10 -24.83 -15.80
CA LEU A 495 12.73 -25.40 -17.09
C LEU A 495 11.24 -25.76 -17.08
N SER A 496 10.57 -25.59 -18.20
CA SER A 496 9.16 -25.94 -18.38
C SER A 496 8.95 -26.47 -19.80
N PRO A 497 8.70 -27.78 -19.98
CA PRO A 497 8.69 -28.43 -21.29
C PRO A 497 7.35 -28.26 -22.01
N SER A 498 6.34 -27.75 -21.32
CA SER A 498 5.00 -27.52 -21.85
C SER A 498 4.24 -26.53 -20.95
N LEU A 499 3.27 -25.86 -21.54
CA LEU A 499 2.28 -25.03 -20.84
C LEU A 499 1.34 -25.85 -19.94
N ALA A 500 1.35 -27.18 -20.05
CA ALA A 500 0.51 -28.06 -19.27
C ALA A 500 0.68 -27.88 -17.75
N GLY A 501 1.90 -27.57 -17.28
CA GLY A 501 2.15 -27.28 -15.86
C GLY A 501 1.35 -26.06 -15.37
N VAL A 502 1.31 -24.99 -16.17
CA VAL A 502 0.57 -23.76 -15.83
C VAL A 502 -0.94 -24.01 -15.77
N MET A 503 -1.48 -24.83 -16.67
CA MET A 503 -2.90 -25.18 -16.66
C MET A 503 -3.28 -25.93 -15.39
N ILE A 504 -2.42 -26.83 -14.90
CA ILE A 504 -2.64 -27.57 -13.65
C ILE A 504 -2.64 -26.63 -12.45
N ASP A 505 -1.73 -25.64 -12.43
CA ASP A 505 -1.61 -24.70 -11.30
C ASP A 505 -2.75 -23.67 -11.23
N ALA A 506 -3.43 -23.40 -12.36
CA ALA A 506 -4.54 -22.43 -12.42
C ALA A 506 -5.91 -23.02 -12.02
N LEU A 507 -6.06 -24.33 -12.10
CA LEU A 507 -7.34 -25.01 -11.82
C LEU A 507 -7.82 -24.90 -10.36
N PRO A 508 -6.97 -24.97 -9.32
CA PRO A 508 -7.43 -24.86 -7.93
C PRO A 508 -8.20 -23.57 -7.64
N TYR A 509 -7.81 -22.45 -8.28
CA TYR A 509 -8.52 -21.18 -8.18
C TYR A 509 -9.97 -21.30 -8.67
N LEU A 510 -10.17 -21.95 -9.82
CA LEU A 510 -11.49 -22.17 -10.40
C LEU A 510 -12.32 -23.12 -9.52
N VAL A 511 -11.72 -24.22 -9.08
CA VAL A 511 -12.39 -25.22 -8.22
C VAL A 511 -12.86 -24.61 -6.88
N GLY A 512 -12.06 -23.69 -6.33
CA GLY A 512 -12.27 -23.09 -5.03
C GLY A 512 -13.31 -21.97 -4.97
N TYR A 513 -14.03 -21.60 -6.03
CA TYR A 513 -14.91 -20.41 -5.99
C TYR A 513 -16.32 -20.68 -5.36
N PRO A 514 -16.76 -19.97 -4.28
CA PRO A 514 -17.93 -20.31 -3.45
C PRO A 514 -19.31 -19.78 -3.88
N TYR A 515 -19.62 -19.66 -5.17
CA TYR A 515 -20.91 -19.08 -5.58
C TYR A 515 -21.59 -19.88 -6.71
N GLY A 516 -22.91 -19.69 -6.89
CA GLY A 516 -23.79 -20.69 -7.50
C GLY A 516 -24.67 -20.26 -8.68
N CYS A 517 -24.43 -19.10 -9.32
CA CYS A 517 -25.15 -18.73 -10.56
C CYS A 517 -24.73 -19.61 -11.76
N VAL A 518 -25.42 -19.51 -12.90
CA VAL A 518 -25.06 -20.25 -14.14
C VAL A 518 -23.63 -19.92 -14.57
N GLU A 519 -23.25 -18.64 -14.60
CA GLU A 519 -21.91 -18.20 -14.98
C GLU A 519 -20.82 -18.78 -14.08
N GLN A 520 -21.03 -18.74 -12.76
CA GLN A 520 -20.07 -19.30 -11.78
C GLN A 520 -19.99 -20.82 -11.85
N THR A 521 -21.12 -21.49 -12.11
CA THR A 521 -21.16 -22.94 -12.33
C THR A 521 -20.37 -23.32 -13.58
N MET A 522 -20.54 -22.57 -14.67
CA MET A 522 -19.79 -22.74 -15.92
C MET A 522 -18.30 -22.45 -15.76
N SER A 523 -17.95 -21.42 -15.01
CA SER A 523 -16.58 -21.07 -14.63
C SER A 523 -15.85 -22.21 -13.90
N ARG A 524 -16.56 -23.08 -13.17
CA ARG A 524 -15.99 -24.31 -12.58
C ARG A 524 -15.99 -25.47 -13.56
N PHE A 525 -17.13 -25.70 -14.21
CA PHE A 525 -17.38 -26.85 -15.06
C PHE A 525 -16.52 -26.85 -16.33
N TYR A 526 -16.54 -25.76 -17.09
CA TYR A 526 -15.89 -25.65 -18.39
C TYR A 526 -14.37 -25.92 -18.37
N PRO A 527 -13.57 -25.26 -17.50
CA PRO A 527 -12.13 -25.53 -17.46
C PRO A 527 -11.80 -26.90 -16.88
N THR A 528 -12.55 -27.38 -15.89
CA THR A 528 -12.38 -28.73 -15.32
C THR A 528 -12.56 -29.81 -16.40
N VAL A 529 -13.58 -29.66 -17.23
CA VAL A 529 -13.85 -30.56 -18.37
C VAL A 529 -12.73 -30.49 -19.41
N LEU A 530 -12.32 -29.29 -19.80
CA LEU A 530 -11.28 -29.10 -20.82
C LEU A 530 -9.95 -29.70 -20.38
N VAL A 531 -9.54 -29.43 -19.14
CA VAL A 531 -8.26 -29.93 -18.65
C VAL A 531 -8.35 -31.44 -18.37
N SER A 532 -9.41 -31.95 -17.75
CA SER A 532 -9.61 -33.40 -17.56
C SER A 532 -9.61 -34.14 -18.90
N GLY A 533 -10.34 -33.63 -19.91
CA GLY A 533 -10.37 -34.20 -21.26
C GLY A 533 -9.01 -34.17 -21.95
N THR A 534 -8.26 -33.07 -21.79
CA THR A 534 -6.91 -32.93 -22.38
C THR A 534 -5.92 -33.88 -21.71
N LEU A 535 -5.92 -33.96 -20.38
CA LEU A 535 -5.05 -34.85 -19.62
C LEU A 535 -5.37 -36.33 -19.90
N LYS A 536 -6.66 -36.69 -20.02
CA LYS A 536 -7.11 -38.03 -20.46
C LYS A 536 -6.62 -38.34 -21.88
N LYS A 537 -6.73 -37.41 -22.83
CA LYS A 537 -6.19 -37.56 -24.20
C LYS A 537 -4.67 -37.68 -24.24
N MET A 538 -3.98 -37.01 -23.31
CA MET A 538 -2.53 -37.15 -23.14
C MET A 538 -2.14 -38.49 -22.50
N GLY A 539 -3.08 -39.27 -21.95
CA GLY A 539 -2.77 -40.56 -21.30
C GLY A 539 -2.00 -40.41 -19.99
N VAL A 540 -2.20 -39.28 -19.30
CA VAL A 540 -1.41 -38.89 -18.13
C VAL A 540 -2.15 -39.29 -16.84
N ASP A 541 -1.47 -40.01 -15.94
CA ASP A 541 -1.99 -40.37 -14.63
C ASP A 541 -1.71 -39.25 -13.60
N LEU A 542 -2.77 -38.52 -13.24
CA LEU A 542 -2.70 -37.38 -12.32
C LEU A 542 -2.44 -37.78 -10.88
N GLU A 543 -2.88 -38.97 -10.47
CA GLU A 543 -2.62 -39.47 -9.11
C GLU A 543 -1.16 -39.87 -8.95
N ALA A 544 -0.57 -40.46 -10.00
CA ALA A 544 0.86 -40.75 -10.05
C ALA A 544 1.71 -39.47 -10.00
N ILE A 545 1.34 -38.43 -10.78
CA ILE A 545 2.01 -37.12 -10.74
C ILE A 545 1.86 -36.47 -9.36
N GLY A 546 0.66 -36.50 -8.78
CA GLY A 546 0.39 -35.95 -7.46
C GLY A 546 1.19 -36.67 -6.36
N LYS A 547 1.48 -37.97 -6.48
CA LYS A 547 2.35 -38.68 -5.53
C LYS A 547 3.82 -38.34 -5.72
N GLN A 548 4.29 -38.26 -6.96
CA GLN A 548 5.69 -37.94 -7.26
C GLN A 548 6.07 -36.49 -6.96
N ARG A 549 5.21 -35.50 -7.27
CA ARG A 549 5.43 -34.10 -6.88
C ARG A 549 5.54 -33.95 -5.35
N ARG A 550 4.71 -34.69 -4.61
CA ARG A 550 4.75 -34.79 -3.14
C ARG A 550 6.12 -35.25 -2.62
N GLN A 551 6.74 -36.20 -3.31
CA GLN A 551 8.04 -36.76 -2.95
C GLN A 551 9.22 -35.88 -3.36
N MET A 552 9.10 -35.12 -4.45
CA MET A 552 10.14 -34.20 -4.90
C MET A 552 10.17 -32.90 -4.07
N HIS A 553 9.01 -32.29 -3.80
CA HIS A 553 8.89 -31.08 -2.99
C HIS A 553 7.58 -31.08 -2.17
N GLU A 554 7.69 -31.16 -0.84
CA GLU A 554 6.53 -31.27 0.08
C GLU A 554 5.59 -30.04 0.03
N GLY A 555 6.05 -28.91 -0.51
CA GLY A 555 5.28 -27.66 -0.64
C GLY A 555 4.47 -27.51 -1.92
N ASP A 556 4.72 -28.32 -2.96
CA ASP A 556 4.15 -28.12 -4.30
C ASP A 556 2.64 -28.40 -4.36
N LEU A 557 2.11 -29.19 -3.43
CA LEU A 557 0.70 -29.55 -3.35
C LEU A 557 -0.04 -28.86 -2.19
N LYS A 558 0.68 -28.10 -1.35
CA LYS A 558 0.07 -27.37 -0.24
C LYS A 558 -0.77 -26.23 -0.80
N ASN A 559 -2.00 -26.18 -0.32
CA ASN A 559 -3.01 -25.25 -0.76
C ASN A 559 -2.65 -23.79 -0.39
N ARG A 560 -2.43 -22.95 -1.41
CA ARG A 560 -2.10 -21.53 -1.26
C ARG A 560 -3.32 -20.63 -1.00
N PHE A 561 -4.55 -21.16 -1.06
CA PHE A 561 -5.81 -20.41 -0.89
C PHE A 561 -6.58 -20.76 0.41
N GLY A 562 -5.99 -21.50 1.35
CA GLY A 562 -6.58 -21.82 2.67
C GLY A 562 -7.83 -22.74 2.69
N ARG A 563 -8.45 -23.02 1.53
CA ARG A 563 -9.70 -23.80 1.40
C ARG A 563 -9.58 -25.34 1.38
N TRP A 564 -8.44 -25.90 0.98
CA TRP A 564 -8.19 -27.34 0.86
C TRP A 564 -6.93 -27.77 1.64
N LYS A 565 -6.79 -29.04 2.01
CA LYS A 565 -5.52 -29.55 2.56
C LYS A 565 -4.50 -29.82 1.45
N GLU A 566 -4.99 -30.24 0.28
CA GLU A 566 -4.21 -30.55 -0.94
C GLU A 566 -5.00 -30.10 -2.19
N SER A 567 -4.33 -29.90 -3.33
CA SER A 567 -4.98 -29.54 -4.60
C SER A 567 -5.93 -30.64 -5.10
N PRO A 568 -7.21 -30.33 -5.42
CA PRO A 568 -8.19 -31.32 -5.91
C PRO A 568 -7.93 -31.82 -7.33
N VAL A 569 -6.99 -31.19 -8.05
CA VAL A 569 -6.70 -31.45 -9.47
C VAL A 569 -6.01 -32.80 -9.71
N PHE A 570 -5.33 -33.33 -8.69
CA PHE A 570 -4.60 -34.59 -8.76
C PHE A 570 -5.41 -35.80 -8.28
N ASP A 571 -6.70 -35.62 -7.99
CA ASP A 571 -7.63 -36.69 -7.63
C ASP A 571 -8.64 -36.85 -8.78
N SER A 572 -8.53 -37.97 -9.50
CA SER A 572 -9.37 -38.26 -10.66
C SER A 572 -10.85 -38.39 -10.31
N ALA A 573 -11.15 -38.99 -9.14
CA ALA A 573 -12.50 -39.19 -8.65
C ALA A 573 -13.13 -37.86 -8.21
N GLU A 574 -12.35 -36.97 -7.61
CA GLU A 574 -12.79 -35.63 -7.24
C GLU A 574 -13.10 -34.78 -8.48
N MET A 575 -12.23 -34.81 -9.49
CA MET A 575 -12.47 -34.13 -10.78
C MET A 575 -13.74 -34.65 -11.46
N ASP A 576 -13.95 -35.97 -11.51
CA ASP A 576 -15.17 -36.55 -12.09
C ASP A 576 -16.42 -36.26 -11.23
N ARG A 577 -16.29 -36.16 -9.90
CA ARG A 577 -17.36 -35.71 -9.00
C ARG A 577 -17.74 -34.26 -9.31
N MET A 578 -16.76 -33.39 -9.50
CA MET A 578 -16.97 -31.98 -9.84
C MET A 578 -17.65 -31.80 -11.20
N VAL A 579 -17.20 -32.54 -12.23
CA VAL A 579 -17.84 -32.52 -13.55
C VAL A 579 -19.30 -32.94 -13.44
N ARG A 580 -19.60 -34.04 -12.73
CA ARG A 580 -20.98 -34.52 -12.50
C ARG A 580 -21.81 -33.50 -11.72
N ALA A 581 -21.27 -32.89 -10.67
CA ALA A 581 -21.96 -31.87 -9.90
C ALA A 581 -22.28 -30.63 -10.75
N GLY A 582 -21.34 -30.20 -11.59
CA GLY A 582 -21.53 -29.12 -12.56
C GLY A 582 -22.63 -29.43 -13.56
N LEU A 583 -22.61 -30.61 -14.19
CA LEU A 583 -23.65 -31.06 -15.11
C LEU A 583 -25.02 -31.10 -14.46
N ASN A 584 -25.16 -31.75 -13.31
CA ASN A 584 -26.44 -31.84 -12.59
C ASN A 584 -27.01 -30.45 -12.27
N ARG A 585 -26.15 -29.49 -11.90
CA ARG A 585 -26.57 -28.13 -11.62
C ARG A 585 -27.00 -27.38 -12.89
N ILE A 586 -26.23 -27.50 -13.97
CA ILE A 586 -26.59 -26.93 -15.28
C ILE A 586 -27.92 -27.50 -15.77
N TYR A 587 -28.13 -28.81 -15.65
CA TYR A 587 -29.36 -29.48 -16.05
C TYR A 587 -30.55 -28.98 -15.22
N GLY A 588 -30.39 -28.83 -13.91
CA GLY A 588 -31.43 -28.30 -13.03
C GLY A 588 -31.75 -26.82 -13.26
N PHE A 589 -30.92 -26.09 -14.02
CA PHE A 589 -31.10 -24.68 -14.37
C PHE A 589 -31.66 -24.47 -15.79
N GLN A 590 -31.84 -25.54 -16.57
CA GLN A 590 -32.44 -25.42 -17.90
C GLN A 590 -33.95 -25.17 -17.77
N GLN A 591 -34.45 -24.18 -18.48
CA GLN A 591 -35.87 -23.85 -18.50
C GLN A 591 -36.66 -24.73 -19.47
N ASN A 592 -38.00 -24.67 -19.36
CA ASN A 592 -38.91 -25.45 -20.21
C ASN A 592 -38.78 -25.12 -21.71
N ASP A 593 -38.36 -23.90 -22.05
CA ASP A 593 -38.10 -23.48 -23.43
C ASP A 593 -36.75 -24.00 -23.97
N GLY A 594 -35.96 -24.67 -23.13
CA GLY A 594 -34.64 -25.22 -23.45
C GLY A 594 -33.47 -24.28 -23.17
N GLY A 595 -33.72 -23.01 -22.84
CA GLY A 595 -32.67 -22.02 -22.58
C GLY A 595 -32.22 -21.95 -21.12
N TRP A 596 -31.22 -21.11 -20.86
CA TRP A 596 -30.71 -20.78 -19.54
C TRP A 596 -30.72 -19.25 -19.30
N GLY A 597 -31.10 -18.85 -18.09
CA GLY A 597 -30.93 -17.49 -17.56
C GLY A 597 -29.64 -17.33 -16.74
N TRP A 598 -29.53 -16.29 -15.90
CA TRP A 598 -28.40 -16.17 -14.96
C TRP A 598 -28.58 -17.05 -13.73
N TRP A 599 -29.82 -17.20 -13.30
CA TRP A 599 -30.26 -18.07 -12.21
C TRP A 599 -31.35 -19.05 -12.69
N ARG A 600 -31.64 -20.04 -11.84
CA ARG A 600 -32.66 -21.07 -12.11
C ARG A 600 -34.05 -20.52 -12.42
N ASN A 601 -34.40 -19.36 -11.86
CA ASN A 601 -35.77 -18.81 -11.97
C ASN A 601 -35.83 -17.60 -12.91
N ASP A 602 -34.75 -17.31 -13.66
CA ASP A 602 -34.72 -16.19 -14.59
C ASP A 602 -35.26 -16.57 -15.98
N GLU A 603 -35.62 -15.57 -16.77
CA GLU A 603 -35.90 -15.76 -18.20
C GLU A 603 -34.66 -16.27 -18.96
N SER A 604 -34.89 -17.14 -19.93
CA SER A 604 -33.85 -17.67 -20.81
C SER A 604 -33.20 -16.58 -21.64
N SER A 605 -31.87 -16.50 -21.61
CA SER A 605 -31.08 -15.55 -22.39
C SER A 605 -30.32 -16.28 -23.50
N PRO A 606 -30.34 -15.78 -24.75
CA PRO A 606 -29.49 -16.33 -25.81
C PRO A 606 -28.02 -16.33 -25.43
N TYR A 607 -27.57 -15.30 -24.70
CA TYR A 607 -26.17 -15.19 -24.31
C TYR A 607 -25.76 -16.28 -23.30
N GLN A 608 -26.52 -16.44 -22.21
CA GLN A 608 -26.23 -17.45 -21.19
C GLN A 608 -26.38 -18.86 -21.74
N THR A 609 -27.39 -19.08 -22.59
CA THR A 609 -27.57 -20.35 -23.28
C THR A 609 -26.37 -20.69 -24.16
N ALA A 610 -25.84 -19.73 -24.92
CA ALA A 610 -24.64 -19.92 -25.73
C ALA A 610 -23.40 -20.25 -24.89
N TYR A 611 -23.25 -19.60 -23.72
CA TYR A 611 -22.16 -19.91 -22.80
C TYR A 611 -22.26 -21.32 -22.21
N VAL A 612 -23.46 -21.76 -21.80
CA VAL A 612 -23.70 -23.14 -21.35
C VAL A 612 -23.41 -24.15 -22.46
N LEU A 613 -23.89 -23.88 -23.67
CA LEU A 613 -23.68 -24.75 -24.83
C LEU A 613 -22.21 -24.85 -25.22
N GLN A 614 -21.41 -23.78 -25.06
CA GLN A 614 -19.95 -23.86 -25.22
C GLN A 614 -19.34 -24.91 -24.30
N GLY A 615 -19.73 -24.93 -23.02
CA GLY A 615 -19.21 -25.90 -22.06
C GLY A 615 -19.73 -27.32 -22.28
N LEU A 616 -21.02 -27.48 -22.59
CA LEU A 616 -21.59 -28.79 -22.91
C LEU A 616 -20.99 -29.38 -24.19
N HIS A 617 -20.71 -28.55 -25.20
CA HIS A 617 -20.04 -28.97 -26.41
C HIS A 617 -18.61 -29.45 -26.12
N ALA A 618 -17.84 -28.69 -25.34
CA ALA A 618 -16.51 -29.11 -24.90
C ALA A 618 -16.55 -30.42 -24.07
N ALA A 619 -17.57 -30.60 -23.22
CA ALA A 619 -17.77 -31.83 -22.47
C ALA A 619 -18.02 -33.05 -23.38
N ARG A 620 -18.84 -32.89 -24.42
CA ARG A 620 -19.04 -33.93 -25.44
C ARG A 620 -17.73 -34.25 -26.18
N GLN A 621 -16.95 -33.23 -26.56
CA GLN A 621 -15.63 -33.42 -27.20
C GLN A 621 -14.58 -34.07 -26.27
N ALA A 622 -14.75 -33.92 -24.96
CA ALA A 622 -13.96 -34.57 -23.92
C ALA A 622 -14.50 -35.97 -23.55
N GLN A 623 -15.48 -36.50 -24.29
CA GLN A 623 -16.13 -37.79 -24.04
C GLN A 623 -16.84 -37.92 -22.68
N VAL A 624 -17.21 -36.79 -22.07
CA VAL A 624 -18.08 -36.77 -20.90
C VAL A 624 -19.52 -37.11 -21.35
N ASN A 625 -20.20 -37.97 -20.61
CA ASN A 625 -21.59 -38.34 -20.89
C ASN A 625 -22.52 -37.14 -20.62
N VAL A 626 -22.83 -36.37 -21.65
CA VAL A 626 -23.77 -35.24 -21.61
C VAL A 626 -25.13 -35.72 -22.11
N ASP A 627 -26.20 -35.42 -21.36
CA ASP A 627 -27.58 -35.68 -21.79
C ASP A 627 -27.85 -35.00 -23.14
N GLY A 628 -28.07 -35.82 -24.18
CA GLY A 628 -28.32 -35.34 -25.53
C GLY A 628 -29.60 -34.52 -25.64
N GLY A 629 -30.65 -34.88 -24.90
CA GLY A 629 -31.91 -34.14 -24.90
C GLY A 629 -31.77 -32.74 -24.30
N VAL A 630 -30.99 -32.58 -23.22
CA VAL A 630 -30.67 -31.26 -22.65
C VAL A 630 -29.94 -30.39 -23.67
N TYR A 631 -28.89 -30.93 -24.28
CA TYR A 631 -28.08 -30.21 -25.25
C TYR A 631 -28.89 -29.79 -26.49
N GLU A 632 -29.67 -30.72 -27.06
CA GLU A 632 -30.52 -30.47 -28.22
C GLU A 632 -31.59 -29.41 -27.94
N ARG A 633 -32.24 -29.43 -26.76
CA ARG A 633 -33.19 -28.37 -26.37
C ARG A 633 -32.52 -27.00 -26.31
N GLY A 634 -31.29 -26.93 -25.80
CA GLY A 634 -30.51 -25.69 -25.78
C GLY A 634 -30.17 -25.16 -27.17
N MET A 635 -29.67 -26.04 -28.06
CA MET A 635 -29.39 -25.66 -29.45
C MET A 635 -30.67 -25.23 -30.19
N ASN A 636 -31.78 -25.91 -29.96
CA ASN A 636 -33.09 -25.56 -30.54
C ASN A 636 -33.59 -24.20 -30.03
N PHE A 637 -33.42 -23.90 -28.74
CA PHE A 637 -33.74 -22.59 -28.19
C PHE A 637 -32.98 -21.47 -28.92
N LEU A 638 -31.65 -21.60 -29.06
CA LEU A 638 -30.85 -20.61 -29.78
C LEU A 638 -31.24 -20.51 -31.25
N GLN A 639 -31.36 -21.64 -31.94
CA GLN A 639 -31.75 -21.67 -33.34
C GLN A 639 -33.10 -20.94 -33.54
N ASN A 640 -34.12 -21.30 -32.77
CA ASN A 640 -35.45 -20.69 -32.88
C ASN A 640 -35.43 -19.20 -32.53
N ALA A 641 -34.70 -18.80 -31.49
CA ALA A 641 -34.55 -17.40 -31.10
C ALA A 641 -33.93 -16.57 -32.23
N ILE A 642 -32.88 -17.09 -32.87
CA ILE A 642 -32.19 -16.40 -33.97
C ILE A 642 -33.00 -16.41 -35.25
N SER A 643 -33.54 -17.54 -35.70
CA SER A 643 -34.36 -17.62 -36.91
C SER A 643 -35.60 -16.71 -36.81
N LYS A 644 -36.23 -16.61 -35.63
CA LYS A 644 -37.34 -15.68 -35.39
C LYS A 644 -36.94 -14.21 -35.56
N GLU A 645 -35.75 -13.83 -35.14
CA GLU A 645 -35.25 -12.47 -35.35
C GLU A 645 -34.80 -12.24 -36.79
N LEU A 646 -34.19 -13.24 -37.46
CA LEU A 646 -33.75 -13.13 -38.85
C LEU A 646 -34.93 -13.00 -39.83
N ALA A 647 -36.09 -13.56 -39.49
CA ALA A 647 -37.33 -13.40 -40.24
C ALA A 647 -37.89 -11.96 -40.22
N LYS A 648 -37.46 -11.12 -39.27
CA LYS A 648 -37.86 -9.71 -39.22
C LYS A 648 -37.01 -8.85 -40.19
N PRO A 649 -37.55 -7.70 -40.66
CA PRO A 649 -36.77 -6.68 -41.35
C PRO A 649 -35.52 -6.28 -40.55
N LYS A 650 -34.40 -5.99 -41.23
CA LYS A 650 -33.08 -5.78 -40.60
C LYS A 650 -33.09 -4.70 -39.50
N ASP A 651 -33.84 -3.63 -39.70
CA ASP A 651 -34.02 -2.51 -38.79
C ASP A 651 -34.84 -2.85 -37.53
N GLN A 652 -35.58 -3.96 -37.54
CA GLN A 652 -36.45 -4.41 -36.45
C GLN A 652 -35.87 -5.59 -35.65
N ARG A 653 -34.75 -6.17 -36.08
CA ARG A 653 -34.12 -7.32 -35.42
C ARG A 653 -33.54 -6.93 -34.07
N ARG A 654 -33.80 -7.75 -33.04
CA ARG A 654 -33.30 -7.55 -31.67
C ARG A 654 -32.44 -8.71 -31.20
N ILE A 655 -31.38 -9.01 -31.96
CA ILE A 655 -30.42 -10.12 -31.67
C ILE A 655 -29.39 -9.71 -30.59
N GLY A 656 -29.44 -8.45 -30.13
CA GLY A 656 -28.50 -7.90 -29.14
C GLY A 656 -27.30 -7.21 -29.78
N HIS A 657 -26.35 -6.80 -28.94
CA HIS A 657 -25.16 -6.07 -29.35
C HIS A 657 -24.34 -6.86 -30.37
N ILE A 658 -23.68 -6.18 -31.32
CA ILE A 658 -23.01 -6.84 -32.45
C ILE A 658 -21.91 -7.84 -32.01
N GLN A 659 -21.24 -7.60 -30.87
CA GLN A 659 -20.28 -8.57 -30.31
C GLN A 659 -20.97 -9.86 -29.82
N THR A 660 -22.17 -9.74 -29.25
CA THR A 660 -22.99 -10.89 -28.84
C THR A 660 -23.43 -11.70 -30.05
N GLN A 661 -23.78 -11.04 -31.15
CA GLN A 661 -24.14 -11.73 -32.40
C GLN A 661 -22.98 -12.56 -32.95
N ALA A 662 -21.75 -12.04 -32.92
CA ALA A 662 -20.56 -12.81 -33.32
C ALA A 662 -20.34 -14.04 -32.45
N TYR A 663 -20.56 -13.94 -31.13
CA TYR A 663 -20.47 -15.07 -30.22
C TYR A 663 -21.55 -16.13 -30.49
N LEU A 664 -22.79 -15.70 -30.71
CA LEU A 664 -23.91 -16.59 -31.07
C LEU A 664 -23.67 -17.29 -32.42
N ALA A 665 -23.14 -16.57 -33.41
CA ALA A 665 -22.77 -17.13 -34.70
C ALA A 665 -21.68 -18.21 -34.56
N TYR A 666 -20.67 -17.97 -33.71
CA TYR A 666 -19.66 -18.98 -33.40
C TYR A 666 -20.28 -20.24 -32.80
N ILE A 667 -21.11 -20.13 -31.76
CA ILE A 667 -21.73 -21.31 -31.12
C ILE A 667 -22.65 -22.08 -32.09
N LEU A 668 -23.47 -21.39 -32.88
CA LEU A 668 -24.35 -22.04 -33.87
C LEU A 668 -23.57 -22.69 -35.03
N SER A 669 -22.39 -22.15 -35.38
CA SER A 669 -21.52 -22.71 -36.43
C SER A 669 -20.88 -24.05 -36.04
N LEU A 670 -20.74 -24.35 -34.74
CA LEU A 670 -20.15 -25.61 -34.26
C LEU A 670 -20.92 -26.84 -34.77
N GLU A 671 -22.23 -26.70 -35.00
CA GLU A 671 -23.10 -27.77 -35.54
C GLU A 671 -23.90 -27.34 -36.77
N ARG A 672 -23.64 -26.16 -37.33
CA ARG A 672 -24.29 -25.62 -38.53
C ARG A 672 -25.83 -25.66 -38.49
N ARG A 673 -26.42 -25.34 -37.33
CA ARG A 673 -27.85 -25.56 -37.03
C ARG A 673 -28.82 -24.71 -37.84
N LEU A 674 -28.44 -23.48 -38.20
CA LEU A 674 -29.27 -22.61 -39.03
C LEU A 674 -29.39 -23.19 -40.45
N ASN A 675 -30.56 -23.03 -41.08
CA ASN A 675 -30.72 -23.42 -42.48
C ASN A 675 -29.76 -22.62 -43.38
N GLN A 676 -29.45 -23.16 -44.56
CA GLN A 676 -28.38 -22.63 -45.41
C GLN A 676 -28.58 -21.16 -45.78
N ASP A 677 -29.81 -20.75 -46.07
CA ASP A 677 -30.13 -19.38 -46.52
C ASP A 677 -30.08 -18.37 -45.36
N GLU A 678 -30.69 -18.70 -44.22
CA GLU A 678 -30.63 -17.88 -43.01
C GLU A 678 -29.19 -17.70 -42.54
N ARG A 679 -28.43 -18.80 -42.52
CA ARG A 679 -27.03 -18.82 -42.10
C ARG A 679 -26.16 -17.96 -43.02
N LYS A 680 -26.30 -18.13 -44.33
CA LYS A 680 -25.58 -17.33 -45.32
C LYS A 680 -25.92 -15.84 -45.16
N ALA A 681 -27.21 -15.50 -45.13
CA ALA A 681 -27.65 -14.12 -45.04
C ALA A 681 -27.16 -13.42 -43.76
N TRP A 682 -27.22 -14.10 -42.62
CA TRP A 682 -26.79 -13.52 -41.34
C TRP A 682 -25.27 -13.35 -41.27
N LEU A 683 -24.50 -14.36 -41.72
CA LEU A 683 -23.04 -14.27 -41.74
C LEU A 683 -22.55 -13.21 -42.74
N ASP A 684 -23.20 -13.07 -43.90
CA ASP A 684 -22.89 -12.01 -44.87
C ASP A 684 -23.12 -10.62 -44.25
N ASP A 685 -24.22 -10.45 -43.51
CA ASP A 685 -24.54 -9.21 -42.80
C ASP A 685 -23.52 -8.86 -41.70
N LEU A 686 -23.14 -9.86 -40.89
CA LEU A 686 -22.13 -9.71 -39.85
C LEU A 686 -20.76 -9.40 -40.45
N TYR A 687 -20.38 -10.08 -41.55
CA TYR A 687 -19.14 -9.82 -42.26
C TYR A 687 -19.10 -8.43 -42.88
N ALA A 688 -20.19 -7.98 -43.52
CA ALA A 688 -20.30 -6.62 -44.04
C ALA A 688 -20.18 -5.58 -42.91
N SER A 689 -20.69 -5.89 -41.73
CA SER A 689 -20.65 -5.03 -40.54
C SER A 689 -19.38 -5.17 -39.69
N ARG A 690 -18.37 -5.93 -40.13
CA ARG A 690 -17.15 -6.25 -39.36
C ARG A 690 -16.37 -5.04 -38.83
N GLY A 691 -16.49 -3.89 -39.49
CA GLY A 691 -15.89 -2.62 -39.01
C GLY A 691 -16.45 -2.14 -37.67
N LYS A 692 -17.68 -2.55 -37.31
CA LYS A 692 -18.33 -2.24 -36.02
C LYS A 692 -17.98 -3.26 -34.93
N LEU A 693 -17.40 -4.41 -35.28
CA LEU A 693 -16.89 -5.38 -34.31
C LEU A 693 -15.58 -4.86 -33.72
N ASN A 694 -15.39 -5.06 -32.41
CA ASN A 694 -14.09 -4.89 -31.80
C ASN A 694 -13.26 -6.18 -32.00
N ASN A 695 -12.03 -6.19 -31.50
CA ASN A 695 -11.12 -7.32 -31.73
C ASN A 695 -11.64 -8.65 -31.16
N TYR A 696 -12.36 -8.61 -30.03
CA TYR A 696 -13.08 -9.77 -29.47
C TYR A 696 -14.10 -10.34 -30.48
N GLY A 697 -15.01 -9.49 -30.98
CA GLY A 697 -16.04 -9.94 -31.91
C GLY A 697 -15.51 -10.38 -33.27
N ARG A 698 -14.41 -9.75 -33.75
CA ARG A 698 -13.73 -10.16 -34.99
C ARG A 698 -13.09 -11.54 -34.87
N ALA A 699 -12.45 -11.86 -33.74
CA ALA A 699 -11.87 -13.17 -33.50
C ALA A 699 -12.95 -14.28 -33.47
N LEU A 700 -14.07 -14.02 -32.79
CA LEU A 700 -15.22 -14.93 -32.78
C LEU A 700 -15.85 -15.12 -34.17
N LEU A 701 -16.04 -14.03 -34.93
CA LEU A 701 -16.57 -14.15 -36.29
C LEU A 701 -15.58 -14.88 -37.21
N ALA A 702 -14.26 -14.71 -37.03
CA ALA A 702 -13.26 -15.45 -37.79
C ALA A 702 -13.38 -16.96 -37.55
N LEU A 703 -13.56 -17.38 -36.29
CA LEU A 703 -13.82 -18.78 -35.93
C LEU A 703 -15.15 -19.29 -36.53
N ALA A 704 -16.21 -18.49 -36.48
CA ALA A 704 -17.49 -18.86 -37.11
C ALA A 704 -17.34 -19.08 -38.62
N MET A 705 -16.65 -18.18 -39.32
CA MET A 705 -16.37 -18.31 -40.76
C MET A 705 -15.50 -19.52 -41.07
N HIS A 706 -14.53 -19.84 -40.22
CA HIS A 706 -13.70 -21.04 -40.34
C HIS A 706 -14.54 -22.32 -40.24
N ASN A 707 -15.42 -22.42 -39.24
CA ASN A 707 -16.32 -23.58 -39.06
C ASN A 707 -17.28 -23.77 -40.26
N GLU A 708 -17.67 -22.67 -40.89
CA GLU A 708 -18.51 -22.62 -42.09
C GLU A 708 -17.71 -22.81 -43.40
N GLN A 709 -16.41 -23.10 -43.31
CA GLN A 709 -15.50 -23.30 -44.46
C GLN A 709 -15.33 -22.06 -45.36
N ARG A 710 -15.66 -20.87 -44.86
CA ARG A 710 -15.46 -19.56 -45.53
C ARG A 710 -14.04 -19.05 -45.28
N THR A 711 -13.07 -19.80 -45.78
CA THR A 711 -11.65 -19.68 -45.42
C THR A 711 -11.05 -18.29 -45.69
N ASP A 712 -11.37 -17.67 -46.83
CA ASP A 712 -10.80 -16.35 -47.19
C ASP A 712 -11.32 -15.23 -46.29
N GLU A 713 -12.59 -15.31 -45.89
CA GLU A 713 -13.21 -14.37 -44.96
C GLU A 713 -12.69 -14.54 -43.54
N ALA A 714 -12.52 -15.79 -43.09
CA ALA A 714 -11.89 -16.11 -41.82
C ALA A 714 -10.46 -15.53 -41.75
N LYS A 715 -9.65 -15.73 -42.79
CA LYS A 715 -8.29 -15.15 -42.90
C LYS A 715 -8.32 -13.62 -42.93
N THR A 716 -9.30 -13.01 -43.60
CA THR A 716 -9.44 -11.55 -43.64
C THR A 716 -9.77 -10.98 -42.26
N LEU A 717 -10.70 -11.59 -41.53
CA LEU A 717 -11.05 -11.18 -40.17
C LEU A 717 -9.87 -11.36 -39.21
N LEU A 718 -9.15 -12.48 -39.31
CA LEU A 718 -7.93 -12.70 -38.52
C LEU A 718 -6.91 -11.59 -38.81
N ARG A 719 -6.62 -11.28 -40.09
CA ARG A 719 -5.75 -10.16 -40.46
C ARG A 719 -6.22 -8.83 -39.89
N ASN A 720 -7.52 -8.56 -39.85
CA ASN A 720 -8.07 -7.34 -39.23
C ASN A 720 -7.83 -7.27 -37.71
N VAL A 721 -7.83 -8.40 -37.01
CA VAL A 721 -7.44 -8.46 -35.59
C VAL A 721 -5.93 -8.25 -35.45
N LEU A 722 -5.13 -8.92 -36.29
CA LEU A 722 -3.67 -8.90 -36.20
C LEU A 722 -3.04 -7.52 -36.50
N GLN A 723 -3.76 -6.62 -37.15
CA GLN A 723 -3.35 -5.21 -37.33
C GLN A 723 -3.20 -4.44 -36.00
N PHE A 724 -3.82 -4.93 -34.92
CA PHE A 724 -3.75 -4.31 -33.60
C PHE A 724 -2.78 -5.03 -32.65
N VAL A 725 -1.96 -5.94 -33.18
CA VAL A 725 -0.97 -6.64 -32.37
C VAL A 725 0.23 -5.73 -32.10
N GLU A 726 0.53 -5.54 -30.82
CA GLU A 726 1.77 -4.97 -30.33
C GLU A 726 2.75 -6.11 -30.02
N ARG A 727 4.04 -5.89 -30.31
CA ARG A 727 5.10 -6.89 -30.15
C ARG A 727 6.16 -6.33 -29.22
N ASP A 728 6.61 -7.16 -28.28
CA ASP A 728 7.79 -6.93 -27.45
C ASP A 728 8.77 -8.07 -27.78
N ASP A 729 9.78 -7.75 -28.60
CA ASP A 729 10.79 -8.72 -29.03
C ASP A 729 11.77 -9.07 -27.91
N ASP A 730 12.04 -8.15 -26.99
CA ASP A 730 12.94 -8.37 -25.86
C ASP A 730 12.34 -9.39 -24.88
N ASN A 731 11.04 -9.33 -24.63
CA ASN A 731 10.34 -10.32 -23.81
C ASN A 731 9.74 -11.46 -24.63
N GLU A 732 9.99 -11.57 -25.95
CA GLU A 732 9.34 -12.56 -26.81
C GLU A 732 7.79 -12.62 -26.64
N THR A 733 7.12 -11.49 -26.38
CA THR A 733 5.65 -11.41 -26.18
C THR A 733 4.94 -10.64 -27.29
N ALA A 734 3.62 -10.85 -27.40
CA ALA A 734 2.76 -10.11 -28.32
C ALA A 734 1.33 -10.10 -27.76
N TRP A 735 0.58 -9.02 -27.98
CA TRP A 735 -0.82 -8.93 -27.58
C TRP A 735 -1.61 -8.06 -28.53
N VAL A 736 -2.89 -8.35 -28.66
CA VAL A 736 -3.86 -7.51 -29.35
C VAL A 736 -4.24 -6.36 -28.44
N ARG A 737 -3.95 -5.13 -28.86
CA ARG A 737 -4.39 -3.94 -28.17
C ARG A 737 -5.92 -3.86 -28.16
N THR A 738 -6.48 -3.60 -26.98
CA THR A 738 -7.89 -3.31 -26.78
C THR A 738 -8.08 -1.84 -26.35
N PRO A 739 -9.21 -1.19 -26.69
CA PRO A 739 -9.51 0.16 -26.21
C PRO A 739 -9.61 0.21 -24.68
N ALA A 740 -9.12 1.29 -24.06
CA ALA A 740 -9.15 1.48 -22.60
C ALA A 740 -10.57 1.77 -22.05
N GLU A 741 -11.45 2.35 -22.86
CA GLU A 741 -12.85 2.58 -22.46
C GLU A 741 -13.63 1.26 -22.37
N HIS A 742 -14.56 1.15 -21.44
CA HIS A 742 -15.47 0.00 -21.34
C HIS A 742 -14.78 -1.36 -21.08
N TRP A 743 -13.55 -1.38 -20.55
CA TRP A 743 -12.79 -2.60 -20.26
C TRP A 743 -13.51 -3.57 -19.30
N TRP A 744 -14.42 -3.07 -18.45
CA TRP A 744 -15.22 -3.88 -17.52
C TRP A 744 -16.35 -4.67 -18.21
N PHE A 745 -16.63 -4.38 -19.48
CA PHE A 745 -17.49 -5.25 -20.28
C PHE A 745 -16.69 -6.45 -20.73
N TRP A 746 -17.19 -7.67 -20.47
CA TRP A 746 -16.50 -8.91 -20.82
C TRP A 746 -16.06 -8.98 -22.29
N TRP A 747 -16.85 -8.38 -23.21
CA TRP A 747 -16.57 -8.37 -24.65
C TRP A 747 -15.52 -7.33 -25.06
N ASN A 748 -14.98 -6.55 -24.13
CA ASN A 748 -13.89 -5.59 -24.34
C ASN A 748 -12.73 -5.79 -23.35
N ASN A 749 -12.66 -6.97 -22.72
CA ASN A 749 -11.58 -7.37 -21.82
C ASN A 749 -10.33 -7.79 -22.63
N ASP A 750 -9.15 -7.35 -22.20
CA ASP A 750 -7.87 -7.66 -22.85
C ASP A 750 -7.56 -9.16 -22.79
N ILE A 751 -7.75 -9.81 -21.63
CA ILE A 751 -7.50 -11.25 -21.46
C ILE A 751 -8.40 -12.08 -22.38
N GLU A 752 -9.73 -11.89 -22.36
CA GLU A 752 -10.62 -12.67 -23.24
C GLU A 752 -10.35 -12.40 -24.72
N THR A 753 -10.10 -11.13 -25.09
CA THR A 753 -9.82 -10.78 -26.49
C THR A 753 -8.58 -11.50 -26.98
N ASN A 754 -7.51 -11.53 -26.19
CA ASN A 754 -6.28 -12.22 -26.51
C ASN A 754 -6.46 -13.75 -26.50
N ALA A 755 -7.22 -14.32 -25.56
CA ALA A 755 -7.53 -15.75 -25.54
C ALA A 755 -8.38 -16.19 -26.77
N TRP A 756 -9.40 -15.42 -27.16
CA TRP A 756 -10.17 -15.70 -28.39
C TRP A 756 -9.33 -15.51 -29.65
N THR A 757 -8.44 -14.51 -29.66
CA THR A 757 -7.50 -14.33 -30.78
C THR A 757 -6.56 -15.52 -30.89
N LEU A 758 -6.05 -16.04 -29.76
CA LEU A 758 -5.23 -17.25 -29.75
C LEU A 758 -5.99 -18.43 -30.35
N LYS A 759 -7.26 -18.66 -29.94
CA LYS A 759 -8.12 -19.72 -30.52
C LYS A 759 -8.33 -19.54 -32.03
N ALA A 760 -8.61 -18.32 -32.49
CA ALA A 760 -8.77 -18.03 -33.91
C ALA A 760 -7.48 -18.27 -34.71
N LEU A 761 -6.34 -17.86 -34.14
CA LEU A 761 -5.04 -17.97 -34.76
C LEU A 761 -4.61 -19.44 -34.89
N VAL A 762 -4.77 -20.26 -33.85
CA VAL A 762 -4.42 -21.70 -33.93
C VAL A 762 -5.35 -22.48 -34.86
N ALA A 763 -6.61 -22.06 -35.02
CA ALA A 763 -7.54 -22.71 -35.94
C ALA A 763 -7.31 -22.33 -37.42
N ILE A 764 -6.98 -21.06 -37.69
CA ILE A 764 -6.92 -20.51 -39.06
C ILE A 764 -5.50 -20.45 -39.61
N ASP A 765 -4.51 -20.18 -38.75
CA ASP A 765 -3.09 -20.04 -39.09
C ASP A 765 -2.17 -20.61 -37.98
N PRO A 766 -2.18 -21.95 -37.79
CA PRO A 766 -1.45 -22.61 -36.70
C PRO A 766 0.07 -22.44 -36.74
N GLN A 767 0.63 -22.01 -37.87
CA GLN A 767 2.08 -21.82 -38.06
C GLN A 767 2.54 -20.39 -37.74
N SER A 768 1.62 -19.51 -37.34
CA SER A 768 1.94 -18.11 -37.03
C SER A 768 2.92 -17.98 -35.86
N ASP A 769 3.93 -17.12 -36.02
CA ASP A 769 4.92 -16.80 -34.99
C ASP A 769 4.35 -16.02 -33.79
N LEU A 770 3.13 -15.49 -33.95
CA LEU A 770 2.41 -14.74 -32.92
C LEU A 770 1.77 -15.64 -31.86
N ALA A 771 1.40 -16.88 -32.19
CA ALA A 771 0.76 -17.81 -31.26
C ALA A 771 1.58 -18.00 -29.96
N PRO A 772 2.87 -18.41 -30.03
CA PRO A 772 3.70 -18.58 -28.83
C PRO A 772 3.89 -17.27 -28.04
N ARG A 773 3.99 -16.14 -28.74
CA ARG A 773 4.19 -14.83 -28.11
C ARG A 773 2.95 -14.35 -27.35
N LEU A 774 1.78 -14.63 -27.90
CA LEU A 774 0.48 -14.35 -27.30
C LEU A 774 0.21 -15.22 -26.07
N VAL A 775 0.60 -16.50 -26.14
CA VAL A 775 0.62 -17.39 -24.98
C VAL A 775 1.53 -16.82 -23.89
N LYS A 776 2.76 -16.42 -24.21
CA LYS A 776 3.69 -15.85 -23.24
C LYS A 776 3.10 -14.59 -22.59
N TRP A 777 2.46 -13.71 -23.37
CA TRP A 777 1.77 -12.54 -22.83
C TRP A 777 0.64 -12.91 -21.87
N LEU A 778 -0.21 -13.89 -22.23
CA LEU A 778 -1.27 -14.39 -21.35
C LEU A 778 -0.68 -14.96 -20.05
N LEU A 779 0.42 -15.72 -20.12
CA LEU A 779 1.10 -16.23 -18.93
C LEU A 779 1.64 -15.13 -18.03
N ASN A 780 2.20 -14.07 -18.61
CA ASN A 780 2.79 -12.97 -17.85
C ASN A 780 1.73 -12.05 -17.23
N ASN A 781 0.50 -12.03 -17.77
CA ASN A 781 -0.63 -11.27 -17.21
C ASN A 781 -1.50 -12.10 -16.25
N ARG A 782 -0.94 -13.16 -15.67
CA ARG A 782 -1.56 -13.89 -14.55
C ARG A 782 -1.43 -13.07 -13.27
N ARG A 783 -2.53 -12.98 -12.53
CA ARG A 783 -2.60 -12.43 -11.18
C ARG A 783 -2.23 -13.50 -10.16
N ASN A 784 -1.41 -13.12 -9.18
CA ASN A 784 -0.92 -13.99 -8.11
C ASN A 784 -0.35 -15.33 -8.62
N GLY A 785 0.22 -15.35 -9.85
CA GLY A 785 0.80 -16.54 -10.48
C GLY A 785 -0.16 -17.64 -10.94
N HIS A 786 -1.47 -17.54 -10.66
CA HIS A 786 -2.39 -18.67 -10.76
C HIS A 786 -3.70 -18.41 -11.53
N TYR A 787 -4.14 -17.16 -11.71
CA TYR A 787 -5.42 -16.89 -12.38
C TYR A 787 -5.38 -15.58 -13.18
N TRP A 788 -6.44 -15.30 -13.95
CA TRP A 788 -6.60 -14.04 -14.68
C TRP A 788 -7.77 -13.24 -14.09
N ARG A 789 -8.01 -12.01 -14.57
CA ARG A 789 -8.98 -11.05 -14.01
C ARG A 789 -10.28 -11.65 -13.44
N SER A 790 -10.94 -12.58 -14.15
CA SER A 790 -12.12 -13.28 -13.66
C SER A 790 -12.03 -14.80 -13.82
N THR A 791 -12.97 -15.52 -13.19
CA THR A 791 -13.13 -16.98 -13.34
C THR A 791 -13.41 -17.36 -14.79
N ARG A 792 -14.17 -16.53 -15.51
CA ARG A 792 -14.47 -16.73 -16.91
C ARG A 792 -13.25 -16.53 -17.81
N ASP A 793 -12.48 -15.46 -17.58
CA ASP A 793 -11.24 -15.20 -18.33
C ASP A 793 -10.24 -16.33 -18.15
N THR A 794 -10.12 -16.80 -16.91
CA THR A 794 -9.25 -17.91 -16.54
C THR A 794 -9.69 -19.18 -17.27
N ALA A 795 -10.99 -19.49 -17.28
CA ALA A 795 -11.51 -20.65 -17.98
C ALA A 795 -11.27 -20.60 -19.50
N LEU A 796 -11.50 -19.44 -20.12
CA LEU A 796 -11.26 -19.24 -21.55
C LEU A 796 -9.77 -19.31 -21.90
N THR A 797 -8.91 -18.73 -21.07
CA THR A 797 -7.46 -18.73 -21.28
C THR A 797 -6.90 -20.15 -21.21
N ILE A 798 -7.34 -20.95 -20.24
CA ILE A 798 -7.03 -22.37 -20.17
C ILE A 798 -7.51 -23.08 -21.45
N ALA A 799 -8.74 -22.80 -21.90
CA ALA A 799 -9.26 -23.37 -23.15
C ALA A 799 -8.42 -22.99 -24.37
N ALA A 800 -7.89 -21.77 -24.44
CA ALA A 800 -7.05 -21.32 -25.53
C ALA A 800 -5.66 -21.96 -25.50
N MET A 801 -5.10 -22.15 -24.29
CA MET A 801 -3.82 -22.86 -24.09
C MET A 801 -3.93 -24.34 -24.46
N VAL A 802 -5.07 -24.99 -24.18
CA VAL A 802 -5.34 -26.38 -24.62
C VAL A 802 -5.31 -26.48 -26.14
N ASP A 803 -6.04 -25.61 -26.85
CA ASP A 803 -6.06 -25.61 -28.32
C ASP A 803 -4.67 -25.36 -28.89
N TYR A 804 -3.93 -24.41 -28.31
CA TYR A 804 -2.56 -24.11 -28.72
C TYR A 804 -1.64 -25.30 -28.53
N MET A 805 -1.66 -25.94 -27.36
CA MET A 805 -0.82 -27.11 -27.07
C MET A 805 -1.10 -28.28 -28.01
N GLN A 806 -2.37 -28.48 -28.41
CA GLN A 806 -2.76 -29.47 -29.40
C GLN A 806 -2.28 -29.09 -30.80
N ALA A 807 -2.45 -27.84 -31.21
CA ALA A 807 -2.04 -27.35 -32.53
C ALA A 807 -0.52 -27.25 -32.71
N SER A 808 0.21 -26.93 -31.65
CA SER A 808 1.67 -26.79 -31.69
C SER A 808 2.42 -28.12 -31.57
N GLY A 809 1.79 -29.15 -31.00
CA GLY A 809 2.42 -30.45 -30.73
C GLY A 809 3.15 -30.54 -29.38
N GLU A 810 2.97 -29.55 -28.51
CA GLU A 810 3.59 -29.49 -27.17
C GLU A 810 3.12 -30.56 -26.18
N ALA A 811 2.06 -31.28 -26.51
CA ALA A 811 1.51 -32.34 -25.68
C ALA A 811 2.37 -33.63 -25.66
N ALA A 812 3.33 -33.78 -26.57
CA ALA A 812 4.17 -34.96 -26.68
C ALA A 812 5.61 -34.58 -27.06
N PRO A 813 6.39 -33.97 -26.14
CA PRO A 813 7.78 -33.65 -26.43
C PRO A 813 8.60 -34.93 -26.61
N ASP A 814 9.62 -34.83 -27.46
CA ASP A 814 10.63 -35.86 -27.69
C ASP A 814 12.00 -35.22 -27.94
N TYR A 815 12.67 -34.79 -26.87
CA TYR A 815 13.99 -34.15 -26.98
C TYR A 815 14.93 -34.45 -25.83
N SER A 816 16.21 -34.23 -26.09
CA SER A 816 17.27 -34.16 -25.07
C SER A 816 17.67 -32.70 -24.86
N LEU A 817 17.92 -32.35 -23.60
CA LEU A 817 18.36 -31.03 -23.16
C LEU A 817 19.59 -31.18 -22.27
N THR A 818 20.66 -30.46 -22.61
CA THR A 818 21.83 -30.30 -21.75
C THR A 818 21.88 -28.85 -21.27
N VAL A 819 21.94 -28.64 -19.96
CA VAL A 819 22.21 -27.35 -19.34
C VAL A 819 23.67 -27.36 -18.86
N SER A 820 24.48 -26.49 -19.44
CA SER A 820 25.89 -26.32 -19.08
C SER A 820 26.12 -24.95 -18.46
N VAL A 821 27.02 -24.87 -17.49
CA VAL A 821 27.50 -23.61 -16.91
C VAL A 821 29.00 -23.54 -17.16
N ASP A 822 29.45 -22.48 -17.83
CA ASP A 822 30.85 -22.25 -18.19
C ASP A 822 31.49 -23.42 -18.96
N GLY A 823 30.72 -24.00 -19.87
CA GLY A 823 31.12 -25.13 -20.70
C GLY A 823 31.11 -26.50 -20.00
N ARG A 824 30.79 -26.56 -18.70
CA ARG A 824 30.64 -27.83 -17.96
C ARG A 824 29.18 -28.28 -17.98
N PRO A 825 28.86 -29.52 -18.41
CA PRO A 825 27.49 -30.01 -18.37
C PRO A 825 27.08 -30.24 -16.91
N MET A 826 26.06 -29.49 -16.46
CA MET A 826 25.56 -29.57 -15.08
C MET A 826 24.31 -30.45 -14.99
N LYS A 827 23.52 -30.50 -16.06
CA LYS A 827 22.29 -31.27 -16.09
C LYS A 827 21.98 -31.78 -17.50
N GLU A 828 21.65 -33.05 -17.60
CA GLU A 828 21.17 -33.68 -18.84
C GLU A 828 19.79 -34.28 -18.59
N ILE A 829 18.86 -33.98 -19.48
CA ILE A 829 17.45 -34.38 -19.35
C ILE A 829 17.02 -34.95 -20.69
N ARG A 830 16.40 -36.14 -20.65
CA ARG A 830 15.64 -36.68 -21.77
C ARG A 830 14.16 -36.49 -21.46
N LEU A 831 13.47 -35.68 -22.25
CA LEU A 831 12.04 -35.40 -22.10
C LEU A 831 11.25 -36.17 -23.15
N THR A 832 10.28 -36.94 -22.67
CA THR A 832 9.30 -37.69 -23.47
C THR A 832 7.89 -37.36 -22.97
N LYS A 833 6.88 -37.87 -23.67
CA LYS A 833 5.49 -37.82 -23.21
C LYS A 833 5.29 -38.40 -21.80
N ASP A 834 6.04 -39.45 -21.45
CA ASP A 834 5.83 -40.21 -20.21
C ASP A 834 6.38 -39.49 -18.96
N ASN A 835 7.37 -38.61 -19.12
CA ASN A 835 8.02 -37.90 -18.00
C ASN A 835 7.81 -36.38 -18.00
N LEU A 836 6.91 -35.89 -18.85
CA LEU A 836 6.59 -34.47 -19.04
C LEU A 836 6.32 -33.71 -17.72
N PHE A 837 5.77 -34.38 -16.71
CA PHE A 837 5.38 -33.78 -15.42
C PHE A 837 6.23 -34.22 -14.23
N THR A 838 7.22 -35.10 -14.45
CA THR A 838 7.86 -35.88 -13.38
C THR A 838 9.38 -35.79 -13.41
N PHE A 839 9.94 -35.03 -14.35
CA PHE A 839 11.36 -34.74 -14.42
C PHE A 839 11.77 -33.60 -13.47
N ASP A 840 13.02 -33.63 -13.01
CA ASP A 840 13.59 -32.53 -12.24
C ASP A 840 13.78 -31.30 -13.14
N ASN A 841 13.01 -30.27 -12.89
CA ASN A 841 12.89 -29.10 -13.75
C ASN A 841 13.77 -27.92 -13.33
N ARG A 842 14.59 -28.04 -12.27
CA ARG A 842 15.43 -26.92 -11.77
C ARG A 842 16.89 -27.28 -11.67
N LEU A 843 17.78 -26.35 -11.98
CA LEU A 843 19.20 -26.42 -11.64
C LEU A 843 19.48 -25.28 -10.68
N VAL A 844 19.96 -25.59 -9.48
CA VAL A 844 20.31 -24.59 -8.47
C VAL A 844 21.79 -24.75 -8.13
N LEU A 845 22.56 -23.68 -8.31
CA LEU A 845 23.92 -23.55 -7.81
C LEU A 845 23.92 -22.43 -6.77
N SER A 846 24.53 -22.67 -5.61
CA SER A 846 24.60 -21.70 -4.52
C SER A 846 25.99 -21.61 -3.93
N GLY A 847 26.29 -20.48 -3.29
CA GLY A 847 27.54 -20.29 -2.58
C GLY A 847 28.76 -20.25 -3.51
N LEU A 848 29.86 -20.81 -3.02
CA LEU A 848 31.18 -20.86 -3.68
C LEU A 848 31.21 -21.62 -5.03
N HIS A 849 30.10 -22.24 -5.45
CA HIS A 849 29.99 -22.89 -6.76
C HIS A 849 29.85 -21.87 -7.91
N VAL A 850 29.49 -20.62 -7.61
CA VAL A 850 29.41 -19.51 -8.57
C VAL A 850 30.41 -18.45 -8.09
N LYS A 851 31.51 -18.29 -8.81
CA LYS A 851 32.59 -17.35 -8.44
C LYS A 851 32.39 -16.02 -9.16
N PRO A 852 32.84 -14.87 -8.62
CA PRO A 852 32.81 -13.62 -9.35
C PRO A 852 33.38 -13.71 -10.78
N GLY A 853 32.78 -12.97 -11.70
CA GLY A 853 33.13 -12.89 -13.11
C GLY A 853 31.97 -13.25 -14.06
N PRO A 854 32.25 -13.25 -15.38
CA PRO A 854 31.27 -13.56 -16.40
C PRO A 854 30.98 -15.07 -16.46
N HIS A 855 29.71 -15.42 -16.45
CA HIS A 855 29.20 -16.78 -16.58
C HIS A 855 28.40 -16.97 -17.86
N LYS A 856 28.52 -18.15 -18.45
CA LYS A 856 27.74 -18.57 -19.62
C LYS A 856 26.89 -19.78 -19.28
N VAL A 857 25.59 -19.56 -19.14
CA VAL A 857 24.61 -20.64 -19.03
C VAL A 857 24.14 -21.03 -20.42
N THR A 858 24.49 -22.24 -20.85
CA THR A 858 24.21 -22.75 -22.18
C THR A 858 23.14 -23.83 -22.11
N LEU A 859 22.03 -23.61 -22.83
CA LEU A 859 21.00 -24.63 -23.07
C LEU A 859 21.22 -25.22 -24.47
N THR A 860 21.36 -26.54 -24.57
CA THR A 860 21.47 -27.25 -25.86
C THR A 860 20.33 -28.23 -26.00
N LYS A 861 19.42 -27.97 -26.94
CA LYS A 861 18.25 -28.81 -27.22
C LYS A 861 18.42 -29.57 -28.53
N LYS A 862 18.18 -30.88 -28.50
CA LYS A 862 18.15 -31.75 -29.69
C LYS A 862 16.89 -32.62 -29.67
N GLY A 863 16.07 -32.50 -30.72
CA GLY A 863 14.78 -33.19 -30.85
C GLY A 863 13.59 -32.22 -30.88
N GLU A 864 12.38 -32.77 -30.97
CA GLU A 864 11.13 -32.04 -31.17
C GLU A 864 10.41 -31.81 -29.83
N GLY A 865 9.82 -30.63 -29.63
CA GLY A 865 9.09 -30.27 -28.41
C GLY A 865 9.40 -28.85 -27.95
N ALA A 866 8.51 -28.20 -27.21
CA ALA A 866 8.80 -26.86 -26.70
C ALA A 866 9.64 -26.92 -25.42
N LEU A 867 10.33 -25.82 -25.13
CA LEU A 867 10.99 -25.60 -23.85
C LEU A 867 10.91 -24.13 -23.50
N TYR A 868 10.30 -23.81 -22.37
CA TYR A 868 10.38 -22.52 -21.72
C TYR A 868 11.44 -22.59 -20.63
N TYR A 869 12.28 -21.57 -20.52
CA TYR A 869 13.31 -21.52 -19.50
C TYR A 869 13.44 -20.12 -18.90
N SER A 870 13.78 -20.07 -17.62
CA SER A 870 14.18 -18.85 -16.91
C SER A 870 15.47 -19.13 -16.15
N CYS A 871 16.32 -18.12 -16.09
CA CYS A 871 17.60 -18.15 -15.41
C CYS A 871 17.69 -16.92 -14.50
N TYR A 872 17.85 -17.14 -13.21
CA TYR A 872 17.96 -16.11 -12.19
C TYR A 872 19.33 -16.19 -11.53
N LEU A 873 20.06 -15.08 -11.55
CA LEU A 873 21.26 -14.89 -10.73
C LEU A 873 20.90 -13.90 -9.62
N SER A 874 20.78 -14.38 -8.39
CA SER A 874 20.50 -13.56 -7.21
C SER A 874 21.73 -13.53 -6.32
N TYR A 875 22.12 -12.34 -5.86
CA TYR A 875 23.28 -12.12 -4.99
C TYR A 875 23.09 -10.86 -4.16
N PHE A 876 23.81 -10.76 -3.04
CA PHE A 876 23.90 -9.52 -2.28
C PHE A 876 25.15 -8.77 -2.74
N THR A 877 24.99 -7.61 -3.39
CA THR A 877 26.11 -6.76 -3.85
C THR A 877 26.49 -5.75 -2.76
N LYS A 878 27.79 -5.47 -2.65
CA LYS A 878 28.40 -4.45 -1.80
C LYS A 878 29.21 -3.41 -2.61
N GLU A 879 29.10 -3.49 -3.94
CA GLU A 879 29.75 -2.54 -4.85
C GLU A 879 29.36 -1.10 -4.54
N GLU A 880 30.30 -0.17 -4.74
CA GLU A 880 29.98 1.26 -4.85
C GLU A 880 29.18 1.55 -6.12
N ASP A 881 28.30 2.55 -6.04
CA ASP A 881 27.46 3.01 -7.16
C ASP A 881 26.59 1.88 -7.74
N ILE A 882 25.79 1.23 -6.88
CA ILE A 882 24.94 0.10 -7.26
C ILE A 882 24.00 0.50 -8.39
N GLN A 883 24.14 -0.19 -9.54
CA GLN A 883 23.30 0.04 -10.72
C GLN A 883 21.96 -0.68 -10.61
N GLY A 884 20.92 0.00 -11.09
CA GLY A 884 19.56 -0.49 -11.17
C GLY A 884 19.44 -1.77 -12.01
N ALA A 885 18.48 -2.60 -11.64
CA ALA A 885 18.17 -3.84 -12.32
C ALA A 885 16.70 -4.19 -12.16
N GLY A 886 16.14 -4.92 -13.11
CA GLY A 886 14.76 -5.36 -13.06
C GLY A 886 14.51 -6.41 -14.14
N ASN A 887 13.45 -7.19 -13.98
CA ASN A 887 13.06 -8.19 -14.96
C ASN A 887 11.73 -7.85 -15.65
N GLU A 888 10.72 -7.59 -14.84
CA GLU A 888 9.34 -7.38 -15.28
C GLU A 888 8.78 -6.03 -14.81
N ILE A 889 9.32 -5.54 -13.70
CA ILE A 889 9.16 -4.20 -13.20
C ILE A 889 10.53 -3.52 -13.19
N PHE A 890 10.54 -2.21 -13.38
CA PHE A 890 11.74 -1.38 -13.37
C PHE A 890 11.41 -0.11 -12.59
N VAL A 891 12.39 0.40 -11.84
CA VAL A 891 12.22 1.64 -11.09
C VAL A 891 13.41 2.54 -11.35
N LYS A 892 13.12 3.77 -11.77
CA LYS A 892 14.08 4.86 -11.87
C LYS A 892 13.80 5.87 -10.76
N ARG A 893 14.82 6.20 -9.98
CA ARG A 893 14.73 7.16 -8.87
C ARG A 893 15.44 8.46 -9.25
N GLU A 894 14.78 9.58 -9.04
CA GLU A 894 15.31 10.92 -9.33
C GLU A 894 15.05 11.87 -8.15
N TYR A 895 16.02 12.72 -7.83
CA TYR A 895 15.95 13.70 -6.75
C TYR A 895 15.87 15.12 -7.32
N PHE A 896 15.05 15.97 -6.71
CA PHE A 896 14.90 17.37 -7.10
C PHE A 896 14.94 18.28 -5.88
N LYS A 897 15.86 19.26 -5.84
CA LYS A 897 15.78 20.38 -4.88
C LYS A 897 14.58 21.25 -5.24
N LEU A 898 13.77 21.56 -4.23
CA LEU A 898 12.57 22.39 -4.36
C LEU A 898 12.87 23.83 -3.99
N VAL A 899 13.01 24.71 -4.98
CA VAL A 899 13.25 26.13 -4.77
C VAL A 899 11.91 26.88 -4.73
N PRO A 900 11.56 27.59 -3.63
CA PRO A 900 10.31 28.33 -3.54
C PRO A 900 10.14 29.32 -4.70
N LYS A 901 8.93 29.37 -5.27
CA LYS A 901 8.55 30.31 -6.31
C LYS A 901 7.13 30.81 -6.07
N THR A 902 6.89 32.08 -6.32
CA THR A 902 5.52 32.62 -6.36
C THR A 902 5.01 32.54 -7.80
N GLU A 903 3.91 31.83 -8.02
CA GLU A 903 3.29 31.72 -9.33
C GLU A 903 1.94 32.42 -9.37
N GLU A 904 1.69 33.18 -10.44
CA GLU A 904 0.40 33.80 -10.69
C GLU A 904 -0.52 32.81 -11.40
N VAL A 905 -1.45 32.22 -10.67
CA VAL A 905 -2.42 31.26 -11.19
C VAL A 905 -3.68 32.01 -11.60
N ARG A 906 -4.10 31.81 -12.86
CA ARG A 906 -5.35 32.37 -13.38
C ARG A 906 -6.47 31.38 -13.14
N LEU A 907 -7.38 31.70 -12.22
CA LEU A 907 -8.52 30.85 -11.93
C LEU A 907 -9.57 31.04 -13.05
N PRO A 908 -10.19 29.95 -13.55
CA PRO A 908 -11.39 30.06 -14.36
C PRO A 908 -12.46 30.80 -13.55
N ASP A 909 -13.19 31.72 -14.18
CA ASP A 909 -14.42 32.24 -13.55
C ASP A 909 -15.31 31.04 -13.22
N ALA A 910 -15.84 31.00 -11.99
CA ALA A 910 -16.65 29.89 -11.48
C ALA A 910 -17.92 29.73 -12.32
N GLY A 911 -17.80 29.02 -13.43
CA GLY A 911 -18.82 28.79 -14.43
C GLY A 911 -18.78 27.33 -14.85
N ILE A 912 -19.59 26.51 -14.17
CA ILE A 912 -20.12 25.21 -14.56
C ILE A 912 -19.06 24.19 -15.03
N ALA A 913 -18.69 23.31 -14.09
CA ALA A 913 -17.89 22.13 -14.32
C ALA A 913 -18.54 21.16 -15.35
N ALA A 914 -17.67 20.62 -16.21
CA ALA A 914 -17.76 19.35 -16.91
C ALA A 914 -19.10 19.02 -17.63
N SER A 915 -19.15 19.43 -18.89
CA SER A 915 -20.09 18.92 -19.90
C SER A 915 -20.06 17.39 -19.97
N ARG A 916 -21.24 16.77 -19.86
CA ARG A 916 -21.51 15.42 -20.37
C ARG A 916 -21.01 15.28 -21.83
N PRO A 917 -20.53 14.11 -22.28
CA PRO A 917 -20.10 13.93 -23.66
C PRO A 917 -21.27 14.21 -24.63
N GLY A 918 -21.16 15.28 -25.43
CA GLY A 918 -22.14 15.62 -26.47
C GLY A 918 -22.44 17.11 -26.69
N LEU A 919 -21.99 18.03 -25.82
CA LEU A 919 -22.25 19.48 -25.99
C LEU A 919 -20.96 20.25 -26.29
N ARG A 920 -20.96 21.01 -27.40
CA ARG A 920 -19.82 21.85 -27.81
C ARG A 920 -19.52 22.90 -26.72
N PRO A 921 -18.26 23.11 -26.33
CA PRO A 921 -17.91 24.12 -25.33
C PRO A 921 -18.18 25.53 -25.88
N LYS A 922 -18.87 26.37 -25.11
CA LYS A 922 -18.93 27.81 -25.34
C LYS A 922 -17.58 28.41 -24.95
N ALA A 923 -17.08 29.35 -25.75
CA ALA A 923 -15.82 30.05 -25.48
C ALA A 923 -15.86 30.72 -24.10
N LEU A 924 -14.84 30.46 -23.27
CA LEU A 924 -14.62 31.17 -22.01
C LEU A 924 -14.29 32.64 -22.29
N ASP A 925 -14.90 33.56 -21.55
CA ASP A 925 -14.53 34.97 -21.54
C ASP A 925 -13.15 35.16 -20.87
N LYS A 926 -12.38 36.15 -21.32
CA LYS A 926 -10.93 36.30 -21.03
C LYS A 926 -10.62 37.01 -19.70
N THR A 927 -11.58 37.12 -18.78
CA THR A 927 -11.52 38.02 -17.60
C THR A 927 -11.34 37.31 -16.24
N GLY A 928 -10.73 36.12 -16.19
CA GLY A 928 -10.53 35.40 -14.91
C GLY A 928 -9.62 36.10 -13.89
N ARG A 929 -9.93 35.91 -12.59
CA ARG A 929 -9.15 36.39 -11.42
C ARG A 929 -7.75 35.76 -11.37
N LYS A 930 -6.74 36.58 -11.01
CA LYS A 930 -5.35 36.17 -10.79
C LYS A 930 -5.10 35.99 -9.28
N GLU A 931 -4.54 34.86 -8.88
CA GLU A 931 -4.17 34.54 -7.49
C GLU A 931 -2.69 34.14 -7.44
N LEU A 932 -1.92 34.69 -6.49
CA LEU A 932 -0.54 34.28 -6.25
C LEU A 932 -0.53 33.03 -5.37
N ARG A 933 0.04 31.93 -5.88
CA ARG A 933 0.21 30.69 -5.12
C ARG A 933 1.69 30.41 -4.90
N ALA A 934 2.01 29.96 -3.69
CA ALA A 934 3.32 29.41 -3.40
C ALA A 934 3.48 28.08 -4.16
N GLY A 935 4.49 28.01 -5.02
CA GLY A 935 4.91 26.82 -5.75
C GLY A 935 6.40 26.55 -5.54
N TYR A 936 6.91 25.53 -6.22
CA TYR A 936 8.33 25.21 -6.21
C TYR A 936 8.83 24.96 -7.63
N THR A 937 10.03 25.45 -7.93
CA THR A 937 10.77 25.05 -9.11
C THR A 937 11.60 23.82 -8.75
N ARG A 938 11.53 22.77 -9.58
CA ARG A 938 12.35 21.56 -9.42
C ARG A 938 13.72 21.78 -10.05
N VAL A 939 14.78 21.62 -9.28
CA VAL A 939 16.16 21.58 -9.78
C VAL A 939 16.68 20.14 -9.61
N PRO A 940 17.01 19.42 -10.70
CA PRO A 940 17.46 18.03 -10.60
C PRO A 940 18.78 17.93 -9.84
N LEU A 941 18.90 16.95 -8.97
CA LEU A 941 20.12 16.59 -8.23
C LEU A 941 20.72 15.32 -8.84
N LYS A 942 22.05 15.31 -9.01
CA LYS A 942 22.84 14.17 -9.46
C LYS A 942 23.59 13.56 -8.29
N THR A 943 24.04 12.31 -8.45
CA THR A 943 24.90 11.65 -7.47
C THR A 943 26.16 12.49 -7.21
N GLY A 944 26.45 12.76 -5.94
CA GLY A 944 27.54 13.61 -5.49
C GLY A 944 27.22 15.10 -5.34
N ASP A 945 26.04 15.57 -5.77
CA ASP A 945 25.60 16.94 -5.53
C ASP A 945 25.35 17.19 -4.03
N ALA A 946 25.43 18.46 -3.61
CA ALA A 946 25.19 18.89 -2.24
C ALA A 946 23.98 19.82 -2.10
N VAL A 947 23.30 19.74 -0.96
CA VAL A 947 22.20 20.63 -0.53
C VAL A 947 22.52 21.23 0.84
N GLU A 948 21.82 22.29 1.22
CA GLU A 948 21.95 22.91 2.55
C GLU A 948 20.98 22.27 3.54
N SER A 949 21.36 22.22 4.82
CA SER A 949 20.44 21.84 5.90
C SER A 949 19.20 22.74 5.87
N GLY A 950 18.03 22.13 5.98
CA GLY A 950 16.73 22.78 5.82
C GLY A 950 16.17 22.79 4.39
N ASP A 951 16.97 22.47 3.36
CA ASP A 951 16.47 22.35 1.99
C ASP A 951 15.40 21.26 1.86
N LYS A 952 14.45 21.51 0.95
CA LYS A 952 13.38 20.56 0.62
C LYS A 952 13.73 19.82 -0.66
N ILE A 953 13.57 18.51 -0.64
CA ILE A 953 13.88 17.62 -1.76
C ILE A 953 12.61 16.85 -2.12
N GLU A 954 12.27 16.76 -3.40
CA GLU A 954 11.26 15.83 -3.89
C GLU A 954 11.94 14.63 -4.53
N VAL A 955 11.56 13.43 -4.09
CA VAL A 955 12.00 12.18 -4.69
C VAL A 955 10.90 11.70 -5.63
N VAL A 956 11.29 11.32 -6.84
CA VAL A 956 10.39 10.85 -7.90
C VAL A 956 10.81 9.43 -8.29
N LEU A 957 9.91 8.48 -8.10
CA LEU A 957 10.07 7.10 -8.54
C LEU A 957 9.24 6.90 -9.81
N THR A 958 9.92 6.72 -10.94
CA THR A 958 9.28 6.33 -12.20
C THR A 958 9.33 4.82 -12.32
N ILE A 959 8.16 4.19 -12.21
CA ILE A 959 8.01 2.74 -12.25
C ILE A 959 7.50 2.35 -13.63
N THR A 960 8.23 1.47 -14.32
CA THR A 960 7.79 0.87 -15.58
C THR A 960 7.46 -0.59 -15.35
N SER A 961 6.22 -0.97 -15.66
CA SER A 961 5.75 -2.35 -15.57
C SER A 961 5.49 -2.91 -16.96
N LYS A 962 6.10 -4.05 -17.28
CA LYS A 962 5.87 -4.74 -18.56
C LYS A 962 4.51 -5.44 -18.62
N ASN A 963 3.89 -5.73 -17.48
CA ASN A 963 2.60 -6.41 -17.36
C ASN A 963 1.76 -5.83 -16.22
N THR A 964 0.53 -6.30 -16.04
CA THR A 964 -0.31 -5.89 -14.91
C THR A 964 -0.05 -6.79 -13.70
N TYR A 965 0.31 -6.19 -12.56
CA TYR A 965 0.66 -6.90 -11.33
C TYR A 965 -0.21 -6.45 -10.15
N ASP A 966 -0.50 -7.37 -9.21
CA ASP A 966 -1.21 -7.10 -7.96
C ASP A 966 -0.25 -7.20 -6.77
N TYR A 967 -0.51 -6.43 -5.71
CA TYR A 967 0.20 -6.46 -4.42
C TYR A 967 1.72 -6.28 -4.54
N LEU A 968 2.13 -5.08 -4.95
CA LEU A 968 3.55 -4.70 -5.00
C LEU A 968 3.91 -3.82 -3.80
N ALA A 969 5.15 -3.94 -3.37
CA ALA A 969 5.77 -3.00 -2.45
C ALA A 969 6.98 -2.35 -3.12
N PHE A 970 7.11 -1.03 -2.95
CA PHE A 970 8.31 -0.28 -3.30
C PHE A 970 8.87 0.34 -2.03
N GLU A 971 10.04 -0.12 -1.61
CA GLU A 971 10.76 0.35 -0.44
C GLU A 971 11.91 1.25 -0.90
N ASP A 972 11.82 2.54 -0.62
CA ASP A 972 12.82 3.53 -1.00
C ASP A 972 13.66 3.96 0.20
N MET A 973 14.93 3.55 0.24
CA MET A 973 15.86 3.92 1.30
C MET A 973 16.24 5.39 1.16
N LYS A 974 15.98 6.20 2.19
CA LYS A 974 16.34 7.62 2.18
C LYS A 974 17.82 7.81 2.56
N PRO A 975 18.46 8.93 2.19
CA PRO A 975 19.75 9.28 2.78
C PRO A 975 19.60 9.46 4.30
N ALA A 976 20.55 8.97 5.09
CA ALA A 976 20.47 9.05 6.56
C ALA A 976 20.30 10.48 7.10
N GLY A 977 20.97 11.46 6.51
CA GLY A 977 20.83 12.88 6.88
C GLY A 977 19.53 13.57 6.43
N CYS A 978 18.56 12.83 5.87
CA CYS A 978 17.27 13.37 5.42
C CYS A 978 16.08 12.78 6.19
N GLU A 979 15.04 13.60 6.39
CA GLU A 979 13.80 13.20 7.04
C GLU A 979 12.58 13.41 6.13
N PRO A 980 11.55 12.54 6.20
CA PRO A 980 10.32 12.75 5.45
C PRO A 980 9.61 14.02 5.95
N MET A 981 9.12 14.83 5.01
CA MET A 981 8.39 16.04 5.36
C MET A 981 6.99 15.75 5.90
N GLU A 982 6.39 14.66 5.45
CA GLU A 982 5.12 14.20 5.97
C GLU A 982 5.30 13.46 7.31
N LEU A 983 4.39 13.70 8.26
CA LEU A 983 4.45 13.08 9.59
C LEU A 983 3.62 11.80 9.71
N ARG A 984 2.77 11.48 8.72
CA ARG A 984 1.76 10.42 8.84
C ARG A 984 1.69 9.52 7.62
N SER A 985 1.81 8.23 7.88
CA SER A 985 1.47 7.13 6.96
C SER A 985 -0.01 7.15 6.56
N GLY A 986 -0.35 6.47 5.47
CA GLY A 986 -1.73 6.26 5.03
C GLY A 986 -1.93 6.30 3.52
N GLY A 987 -3.17 6.14 3.08
CA GLY A 987 -3.55 6.22 1.67
C GLY A 987 -3.24 7.61 1.10
N ARG A 988 -2.58 7.65 -0.06
CA ARG A 988 -2.28 8.88 -0.79
C ARG A 988 -2.50 8.65 -2.27
N TRP A 989 -3.05 9.65 -2.95
CA TRP A 989 -2.99 9.67 -4.40
C TRP A 989 -1.60 10.12 -4.83
N ALA A 990 -0.94 9.34 -5.66
CA ALA A 990 0.39 9.61 -6.17
C ALA A 990 0.45 9.18 -7.65
N GLY A 991 0.46 10.18 -8.55
CA GLY A 991 0.65 9.98 -9.99
C GLY A 991 -0.35 9.04 -10.67
N GLY A 992 -1.63 9.07 -10.25
CA GLY A 992 -2.69 8.21 -10.81
C GLY A 992 -2.90 6.89 -10.05
N LEU A 993 -2.07 6.62 -9.05
CA LEU A 993 -2.21 5.48 -8.14
C LEU A 993 -2.68 5.95 -6.76
N CYS A 994 -3.30 5.05 -5.99
CA CYS A 994 -3.65 5.28 -4.59
C CYS A 994 -2.90 4.32 -3.65
N PRO A 995 -1.56 4.41 -3.54
CA PRO A 995 -0.81 3.54 -2.65
C PRO A 995 -1.10 3.82 -1.17
N HIS A 996 -0.89 2.81 -0.33
CA HIS A 996 -0.67 3.03 1.10
C HIS A 996 0.80 3.38 1.31
N LEU A 997 1.07 4.57 1.85
CA LEU A 997 2.41 5.08 2.13
C LEU A 997 2.76 4.83 3.58
N GLU A 998 3.88 4.18 3.85
CA GLU A 998 4.52 4.15 5.18
C GLU A 998 5.78 5.01 5.19
N LEU A 999 5.92 5.82 6.23
CA LEU A 999 7.10 6.64 6.48
C LEU A 999 7.84 6.00 7.67
N ARG A 1000 9.03 5.46 7.42
CA ARG A 1000 9.90 4.86 8.43
C ARG A 1000 11.17 5.67 8.58
N ASP A 1001 11.94 5.35 9.61
CA ASP A 1001 13.17 6.06 9.94
C ASP A 1001 14.24 5.90 8.86
N GLU A 1002 14.31 4.74 8.21
CA GLU A 1002 15.29 4.38 7.20
C GLU A 1002 14.77 4.47 5.76
N LYS A 1003 13.45 4.41 5.58
CA LYS A 1003 12.84 4.26 4.26
C LYS A 1003 11.40 4.76 4.15
N VAL A 1004 10.98 4.95 2.91
CA VAL A 1004 9.59 5.23 2.53
C VAL A 1004 9.04 4.04 1.76
N VAL A 1005 7.90 3.49 2.18
CA VAL A 1005 7.32 2.29 1.56
C VAL A 1005 5.99 2.62 0.89
N PHE A 1006 5.84 2.21 -0.37
CA PHE A 1006 4.59 2.31 -1.12
C PHE A 1006 4.01 0.92 -1.36
N PHE A 1007 2.83 0.65 -0.80
CA PHE A 1007 2.06 -0.55 -1.12
C PHE A 1007 1.05 -0.25 -2.22
N ILE A 1008 1.16 -0.96 -3.33
CA ILE A 1008 0.33 -0.80 -4.52
C ILE A 1008 -0.53 -2.04 -4.68
N GLY A 1009 -1.86 -1.86 -4.59
CA GLY A 1009 -2.81 -2.96 -4.75
C GLY A 1009 -2.84 -3.52 -6.18
N LEU A 1010 -2.81 -2.64 -7.18
CA LEU A 1010 -2.82 -2.96 -8.61
C LEU A 1010 -1.90 -1.97 -9.34
N LEU A 1011 -0.92 -2.49 -10.06
CA LEU A 1011 -0.05 -1.74 -10.96
C LEU A 1011 -0.32 -2.20 -12.40
N GLU A 1012 -0.94 -1.35 -13.20
CA GLU A 1012 -1.24 -1.67 -14.59
C GLU A 1012 0.03 -1.70 -15.45
N GLN A 1013 -0.01 -2.40 -16.59
CA GLN A 1013 1.06 -2.33 -17.59
C GLN A 1013 1.29 -0.87 -18.03
N GLY A 1014 2.54 -0.43 -18.13
CA GLY A 1014 2.90 0.93 -18.54
C GLY A 1014 3.84 1.63 -17.56
N THR A 1015 3.86 2.97 -17.61
CA THR A 1015 4.71 3.79 -16.74
C THR A 1015 3.87 4.57 -15.73
N HIS A 1016 4.29 4.52 -14.46
CA HIS A 1016 3.63 5.12 -13.32
C HIS A 1016 4.64 5.94 -12.53
N VAL A 1017 4.17 6.94 -11.79
CA VAL A 1017 5.06 7.85 -11.04
C VAL A 1017 4.61 7.98 -9.60
N LEU A 1018 5.50 7.70 -8.66
CA LEU A 1018 5.30 7.97 -7.23
C LEU A 1018 6.21 9.12 -6.79
N ARG A 1019 5.74 9.91 -5.82
CA ARG A 1019 6.48 11.07 -5.31
C ARG A 1019 6.30 11.21 -3.82
N TYR A 1020 7.35 11.65 -3.14
CA TYR A 1020 7.33 12.06 -1.74
C TYR A 1020 8.40 13.12 -1.49
N LYS A 1021 8.38 13.75 -0.32
CA LYS A 1021 9.28 14.86 -0.01
C LYS A 1021 10.14 14.57 1.22
N LEU A 1022 11.39 14.97 1.12
CA LEU A 1022 12.38 14.92 2.16
C LEU A 1022 12.81 16.34 2.55
N ARG A 1023 13.35 16.48 3.75
CA ARG A 1023 14.07 17.64 4.25
C ARG A 1023 15.48 17.20 4.60
N ALA A 1024 16.49 17.93 4.10
CA ALA A 1024 17.86 17.74 4.52
C ALA A 1024 18.05 18.30 5.94
N GLU A 1025 18.65 17.54 6.85
CA GLU A 1025 18.77 17.91 8.26
C GLU A 1025 20.24 17.83 8.71
N THR A 1026 20.83 16.63 8.71
CA THR A 1026 22.17 16.41 9.27
C THR A 1026 23.25 16.61 8.21
N PRO A 1027 24.29 17.43 8.46
CA PRO A 1027 25.43 17.57 7.55
C PRO A 1027 26.25 16.29 7.40
N GLY A 1028 26.75 16.03 6.20
CA GLY A 1028 27.49 14.82 5.87
C GLY A 1028 27.47 14.46 4.38
N LYS A 1029 27.99 13.28 4.05
CA LYS A 1029 27.85 12.62 2.75
C LYS A 1029 27.17 11.27 2.98
N PHE A 1030 26.04 11.08 2.33
CA PHE A 1030 25.16 9.95 2.61
C PHE A 1030 24.91 9.10 1.37
N HIS A 1031 24.90 7.79 1.57
CA HIS A 1031 24.46 6.80 0.61
C HIS A 1031 22.97 6.53 0.80
N ALA A 1032 22.17 6.88 -0.20
CA ALA A 1032 20.80 6.39 -0.32
C ALA A 1032 20.82 5.10 -1.15
N LEU A 1033 20.77 3.97 -0.46
CA LEU A 1033 20.70 2.64 -1.07
C LEU A 1033 19.53 2.57 -2.08
N PRO A 1034 19.62 1.72 -3.12
CA PRO A 1034 18.58 1.61 -4.14
C PRO A 1034 17.15 1.42 -3.60
N THR A 1035 16.16 2.00 -4.29
CA THR A 1035 14.76 1.62 -4.10
C THR A 1035 14.58 0.16 -4.47
N THR A 1036 13.93 -0.64 -3.65
CA THR A 1036 13.56 -2.03 -3.97
C THR A 1036 12.07 -2.11 -4.31
N GLY A 1037 11.73 -2.53 -5.52
CA GLY A 1037 10.37 -2.89 -5.92
C GLY A 1037 10.21 -4.40 -5.97
N PHE A 1038 9.14 -4.96 -5.43
CA PHE A 1038 8.85 -6.40 -5.55
C PHE A 1038 7.36 -6.72 -5.47
N ALA A 1039 6.95 -7.80 -6.13
CA ALA A 1039 5.63 -8.37 -5.93
C ALA A 1039 5.63 -9.30 -4.70
N MET A 1040 4.65 -9.11 -3.80
CA MET A 1040 4.61 -9.84 -2.53
C MET A 1040 4.35 -11.35 -2.69
N TYR A 1041 3.60 -11.73 -3.72
CA TYR A 1041 3.19 -13.13 -3.96
C TYR A 1041 3.87 -13.77 -5.18
N ALA A 1042 4.70 -13.00 -5.90
CA ALA A 1042 5.52 -13.45 -7.02
C ALA A 1042 6.96 -12.96 -6.76
N PRO A 1043 7.69 -13.58 -5.83
CA PRO A 1043 8.98 -13.08 -5.34
C PRO A 1043 10.05 -12.98 -6.45
N GLU A 1044 9.84 -13.61 -7.59
CA GLU A 1044 10.66 -13.47 -8.79
C GLU A 1044 10.51 -12.11 -9.51
N VAL A 1045 9.42 -11.38 -9.31
CA VAL A 1045 9.19 -10.05 -9.89
C VAL A 1045 9.81 -9.00 -8.97
N ARG A 1046 10.95 -8.44 -9.38
CA ARG A 1046 11.73 -7.49 -8.59
C ARG A 1046 12.35 -6.40 -9.46
N ALA A 1047 12.60 -5.27 -8.83
CA ALA A 1047 13.40 -4.18 -9.36
C ALA A 1047 14.25 -3.56 -8.24
N ILE A 1048 15.40 -3.02 -8.63
CA ILE A 1048 16.16 -2.06 -7.84
C ILE A 1048 16.46 -0.83 -8.70
N SER A 1049 16.49 0.36 -8.09
CA SER A 1049 16.95 1.59 -8.76
C SER A 1049 18.47 1.72 -8.75
N ASP A 1050 18.99 2.82 -9.30
CA ASP A 1050 20.36 3.24 -9.04
C ASP A 1050 20.50 3.75 -7.59
N GLU A 1051 21.69 3.57 -7.02
CA GLU A 1051 22.12 4.23 -5.79
C GLU A 1051 22.26 5.76 -5.99
N MET A 1052 22.05 6.53 -4.92
CA MET A 1052 22.25 7.98 -4.92
C MET A 1052 23.20 8.38 -3.78
N ARG A 1053 24.22 9.19 -4.08
CA ARG A 1053 25.04 9.87 -3.07
C ARG A 1053 24.62 11.34 -2.95
N LEU A 1054 24.38 11.79 -1.73
CA LEU A 1054 23.95 13.16 -1.46
C LEU A 1054 24.82 13.80 -0.38
N GLY A 1055 25.39 14.97 -0.68
CA GLY A 1055 26.03 15.82 0.31
C GLY A 1055 25.02 16.74 0.99
N ILE A 1056 25.17 16.95 2.29
CA ILE A 1056 24.43 17.95 3.06
C ILE A 1056 25.45 18.83 3.78
N VAL A 1057 25.35 20.14 3.58
CA VAL A 1057 26.19 21.15 4.26
C VAL A 1057 25.33 21.97 5.21
N ASP A 1058 25.90 22.51 6.29
CA ASP A 1058 25.16 23.42 7.16
C ASP A 1058 24.69 24.66 6.37
N SER A 1059 23.47 25.12 6.65
CA SER A 1059 22.96 26.39 6.14
C SER A 1059 23.71 27.56 6.80
N GLU A 1060 24.12 28.57 6.03
CA GLU A 1060 24.85 29.73 6.55
C GLU A 1060 24.12 30.53 7.64
#